data_AF-A0A8H5GBD8-F1
#
_entry.id   AF-A0A8H5GBD8-F1
#
_cell.length_a   1.000
_cell.length_b   1.000
_cell.length_c   1.000
_cell.angle_alpha   90.00
_cell.angle_beta   90.00
_cell.angle_gamma   90.00
#
_symmetry.space_group_name_H-M   'P 1'
#
loop_
_entity.id
_entity.type
_entity.pdbx_description
1 polymer ?
#
loop_
_entity_poly.entity_id
_entity_poly.type
_entity_poly.pdbx_seq_one_letter_code
_entity_poly.pdbx_strand_id
1 'polypeptide(L)'
;MTKFHLFESFPEDIRRLIFEIAFDEGYPGTNHLSVLSREINSWIQPLVYRCITLQTLDHDDENRFLRFIDMFRYGSRGKDFYANSIKVVFIDDFTFQDFALHFLPSCRYLVSLSCRPNPRSWSAPLGGKTPEDAIISILKPEVFPYLRKLSIPKLQSGPLHTFNPFISPLAQNLTHLDFLLGSELSWEGLKYMNCLQYLCIQPVMDTWLPSSYTEGGMQLESLVDCVIPFLPSNLRCFLIWLSATMVANVAQEDTRRKLQNQTPIFASLVHGWLDSRIILASSINMRPDSDPGMPDYFRDEVKDFMDQTVLVVNGNFDSRLIWDNPAGKVQAALRARDSHWHPMNGLGLRSRINLRPPVLADFSLFNKFPEDIRRLIFEIAFETTQADSSYLALVSRETHSWVEQLIYRRIALCCDSASRRFNSFVDTVCHGRKEKSFYANLIQSLSINADVLDHLGKGFLSLCENVLSFSGSWTNLGSDPWWDDVLQSILKCEILPRIQKLSLRDIVLPDIFTHPVCQSLTHLDICLDSSTPWDCFKALPRLKHIRIDALKGMPIRDDPIEASRDVREFIQSAVFNFPPSLETFVFCVDPTFALFAATMDCELKILRGGPTIFADIARGGIDRRVVLSCKPSPLVNWSDQRVSQRQVDEIYNFLNQLVPYSSSLLPWDSDNFSVSGREVEFDWLDAVKNIICQRKDASHHANHEGD
;
A
#
# COMPACT_ATOMS: atom_id res chain seq x y z
N MET A 1 23.67 23.13 11.20
CA MET A 1 23.68 22.43 9.90
C MET A 1 25.08 21.99 9.58
N THR A 2 25.41 20.73 9.88
CA THR A 2 26.66 20.08 9.47
C THR A 2 26.61 19.87 7.96
N LYS A 3 27.55 20.45 7.20
CA LYS A 3 27.67 20.19 5.76
C LYS A 3 28.02 18.71 5.57
N PHE A 4 27.20 17.98 4.82
CA PHE A 4 27.51 16.62 4.37
C PHE A 4 28.63 16.68 3.32
N HIS A 5 29.88 16.86 3.76
CA HIS A 5 31.05 16.94 2.88
C HIS A 5 31.22 15.70 1.99
N LEU A 6 30.69 14.55 2.41
CA LEU A 6 30.71 13.32 1.63
C LEU A 6 29.81 13.40 0.39
N PHE A 7 28.75 14.21 0.42
CA PHE A 7 27.83 14.32 -0.70
C PHE A 7 28.45 15.15 -1.84
N GLU A 8 29.14 16.25 -1.49
CA GLU A 8 29.83 17.11 -2.46
C GLU A 8 30.99 16.41 -3.18
N SER A 9 31.52 15.31 -2.61
CA SER A 9 32.59 14.53 -3.23
C SER A 9 32.13 13.56 -4.32
N PHE A 10 30.82 13.32 -4.46
CA PHE A 10 30.31 12.44 -5.51
C PHE A 10 30.26 13.18 -6.87
N PRO A 11 30.60 12.49 -7.98
CA PRO A 11 30.31 12.98 -9.32
C PRO A 11 28.83 13.38 -9.50
N GLU A 12 28.57 14.41 -10.32
CA GLU A 12 27.23 14.98 -10.49
C GLU A 12 26.19 13.95 -10.94
N ASP A 13 26.56 13.06 -11.86
CA ASP A 13 25.70 11.97 -12.34
C ASP A 13 25.34 10.98 -11.22
N ILE A 14 26.27 10.68 -10.32
CA ILE A 14 26.00 9.84 -9.14
C ILE A 14 25.09 10.57 -8.15
N ARG A 15 25.36 11.86 -7.86
CA ARG A 15 24.49 12.68 -7.00
C ARG A 15 23.07 12.75 -7.54
N ARG A 16 22.94 12.99 -8.84
CA ARG A 16 21.67 12.99 -9.57
C ARG A 16 20.98 11.64 -9.46
N LEU A 17 21.67 10.55 -9.79
CA LEU A 17 21.10 9.20 -9.74
C LEU A 17 20.58 8.83 -8.34
N ILE A 18 21.29 9.20 -7.27
CA ILE A 18 20.82 8.99 -5.89
C ILE A 18 19.46 9.66 -5.67
N PHE A 19 19.30 10.91 -6.12
CA PHE A 19 18.04 11.63 -5.98
C PHE A 19 16.94 11.10 -6.89
N GLU A 20 17.26 10.72 -8.12
CA GLU A 20 16.30 10.10 -9.04
C GLU A 20 15.79 8.75 -8.49
N ILE A 21 16.67 7.93 -7.92
CA ILE A 21 16.29 6.68 -7.24
C ILE A 21 15.45 6.97 -5.99
N ALA A 22 15.87 7.92 -5.15
CA ALA A 22 15.09 8.31 -3.97
C ALA A 22 13.69 8.83 -4.34
N PHE A 23 13.57 9.48 -5.51
CA PHE A 23 12.29 9.91 -6.07
C PHE A 23 11.45 8.71 -6.55
N ASP A 24 12.02 7.82 -7.37
CA ASP A 24 11.31 6.67 -7.94
C ASP A 24 10.89 5.64 -6.89
N GLU A 25 11.59 5.55 -5.76
CA GLU A 25 11.21 4.69 -4.63
C GLU A 25 9.97 5.18 -3.86
N GLY A 26 9.40 6.33 -4.23
CA GLY A 26 8.10 6.77 -3.71
C GLY A 26 8.15 7.26 -2.25
N TYR A 27 9.28 7.83 -1.81
CA TYR A 27 9.39 8.42 -0.47
C TYR A 27 8.25 9.42 -0.22
N PRO A 28 7.46 9.31 0.87
CA PRO A 28 6.51 10.35 1.24
C PRO A 28 7.29 11.66 1.40
N GLY A 29 6.96 12.65 0.56
CA GLY A 29 7.73 13.89 0.49
C GLY A 29 8.76 13.98 -0.63
N THR A 30 8.69 13.18 -1.70
CA THR A 30 9.50 13.37 -2.92
C THR A 30 9.45 14.80 -3.47
N ASN A 31 8.33 15.51 -3.27
CA ASN A 31 8.21 16.94 -3.58
C ASN A 31 9.16 17.81 -2.74
N HIS A 32 9.51 17.40 -1.51
CA HIS A 32 10.49 18.10 -0.66
C HIS A 32 11.92 18.00 -1.18
N LEU A 33 12.26 16.96 -1.95
CA LEU A 33 13.58 16.86 -2.60
C LEU A 33 13.83 18.05 -3.52
N SER A 34 12.78 18.53 -4.20
CA SER A 34 12.86 19.72 -5.06
C SER A 34 13.09 21.04 -4.31
N VAL A 35 12.93 21.05 -2.99
CA VAL A 35 13.12 22.25 -2.14
C VAL A 35 14.53 22.29 -1.54
N LEU A 36 15.27 21.17 -1.55
CA LEU A 36 16.59 21.07 -0.94
C LEU A 36 17.62 22.02 -1.56
N SER A 37 17.65 22.11 -2.89
CA SER A 37 18.51 23.05 -3.61
C SER A 37 17.99 23.28 -5.04
N ARG A 38 18.45 24.36 -5.68
CA ARG A 38 18.12 24.64 -7.09
C ARG A 38 18.67 23.58 -8.04
N GLU A 39 19.85 23.04 -7.74
CA GLU A 39 20.51 21.97 -8.50
C GLU A 39 19.66 20.70 -8.45
N ILE A 40 19.31 20.24 -7.23
CA ILE A 40 18.47 19.04 -7.03
C ILE A 40 17.08 19.23 -7.63
N ASN A 41 16.48 20.43 -7.48
CA ASN A 41 15.22 20.76 -8.13
C ASN A 41 15.31 20.55 -9.64
N SER A 42 16.39 20.97 -10.30
CA SER A 42 16.55 20.81 -11.74
C SER A 42 16.60 19.33 -12.19
N TRP A 43 17.04 18.42 -11.32
CA TRP A 43 17.08 16.97 -11.58
C TRP A 43 15.74 16.28 -11.31
N ILE A 44 15.12 16.60 -10.17
CA ILE A 44 13.89 15.95 -9.70
C ILE A 44 12.65 16.45 -10.43
N GLN A 45 12.66 17.72 -10.81
CA GLN A 45 11.48 18.36 -11.37
C GLN A 45 10.96 17.71 -12.67
N PRO A 46 11.79 17.28 -13.64
CA PRO A 46 11.30 16.47 -14.76
C PRO A 46 10.62 15.16 -14.32
N LEU A 47 11.06 14.53 -13.23
CA LEU A 47 10.47 13.31 -12.69
C LEU A 47 9.12 13.56 -12.01
N VAL A 48 8.97 14.67 -11.28
CA VAL A 48 7.70 15.12 -10.70
C VAL A 48 6.61 15.23 -11.76
N TYR A 49 6.95 15.76 -12.94
CA TYR A 49 6.00 15.95 -14.04
C TYR A 49 5.99 14.77 -15.03
N ARG A 50 6.76 13.70 -14.78
CA ARG A 50 6.86 12.55 -15.69
C ARG A 50 5.54 11.81 -15.84
N CYS A 51 4.82 11.69 -14.73
CA CYS A 51 3.52 11.04 -14.65
C CYS A 51 2.51 12.03 -14.06
N ILE A 52 1.48 12.36 -14.84
CA ILE A 52 0.39 13.22 -14.40
C ILE A 52 -0.85 12.35 -14.23
N THR A 53 -1.38 12.33 -13.02
CA THR A 53 -2.66 11.70 -12.73
C THR A 53 -3.66 12.80 -12.38
N LEU A 54 -4.76 12.82 -13.11
CA LEU A 54 -5.89 13.70 -12.86
C LEU A 54 -7.04 12.81 -12.41
N GLN A 55 -7.44 12.96 -11.16
CA GLN A 55 -8.62 12.30 -10.60
C GLN A 55 -9.49 13.39 -9.99
N THR A 56 -10.78 13.41 -10.30
CA THR A 56 -11.75 14.23 -9.57
C THR A 56 -12.21 13.44 -8.36
N LEU A 57 -11.97 13.97 -7.16
CA LEU A 57 -12.57 13.44 -5.95
C LEU A 57 -13.78 14.28 -5.52
N ASP A 58 -13.86 15.56 -5.93
CA ASP A 58 -14.99 16.45 -5.63
C ASP A 58 -15.11 17.68 -6.57
N HIS A 59 -16.21 18.44 -6.50
CA HIS A 59 -16.44 19.67 -7.29
C HIS A 59 -15.37 20.76 -7.09
N ASP A 60 -14.71 20.82 -5.93
CA ASP A 60 -13.61 21.76 -5.67
C ASP A 60 -12.32 21.44 -6.47
N ASP A 61 -12.18 20.22 -6.99
CA ASP A 61 -11.04 19.83 -7.82
C ASP A 61 -11.11 20.46 -9.22
N GLU A 62 -12.28 20.89 -9.70
CA GLU A 62 -12.41 21.59 -10.98
C GLU A 62 -11.60 22.91 -10.97
N ASN A 63 -11.66 23.67 -9.87
CA ASN A 63 -10.88 24.91 -9.72
C ASN A 63 -9.37 24.64 -9.58
N ARG A 64 -8.96 23.53 -8.97
CA ARG A 64 -7.55 23.13 -8.90
C ARG A 64 -7.04 22.72 -10.27
N PHE A 65 -7.88 22.02 -11.02
CA PHE A 65 -7.60 21.63 -12.38
C PHE A 65 -7.49 22.83 -13.33
N LEU A 66 -8.42 23.78 -13.27
CA LEU A 66 -8.34 25.00 -14.07
C LEU A 66 -7.07 25.79 -13.75
N ARG A 67 -6.70 25.85 -12.46
CA ARG A 67 -5.39 26.42 -12.05
C ARG A 67 -4.20 25.63 -12.59
N PHE A 68 -4.29 24.31 -12.67
CA PHE A 68 -3.24 23.49 -13.29
C PHE A 68 -3.13 23.76 -14.81
N ILE A 69 -4.26 23.87 -15.52
CA ILE A 69 -4.28 24.29 -16.93
C ILE A 69 -3.69 25.69 -17.07
N ASP A 70 -4.06 26.64 -16.20
CA ASP A 70 -3.54 28.00 -16.26
C ASP A 70 -2.05 28.05 -15.94
N MET A 71 -1.57 27.26 -14.99
CA MET A 71 -0.14 27.08 -14.73
C MET A 71 0.59 26.50 -15.94
N PHE A 72 -0.08 25.69 -16.76
CA PHE A 72 0.49 25.19 -17.99
C PHE A 72 0.52 26.25 -19.10
N ARG A 73 -0.56 27.02 -19.23
CA ARG A 73 -0.72 28.05 -20.27
C ARG A 73 0.12 29.30 -20.02
N TYR A 74 0.17 29.72 -18.76
CA TYR A 74 0.69 31.01 -18.32
C TYR A 74 1.80 30.90 -17.28
N GLY A 75 2.10 29.69 -16.80
CA GLY A 75 3.15 29.51 -15.80
C GLY A 75 4.53 29.85 -16.32
N SER A 76 5.46 30.03 -15.38
CA SER A 76 6.85 30.36 -15.67
C SER A 76 7.61 29.28 -16.45
N ARG A 77 7.04 28.09 -16.58
CA ARG A 77 7.64 26.98 -17.32
C ARG A 77 7.14 27.00 -18.76
N GLY A 78 8.07 27.13 -19.70
CA GLY A 78 7.75 27.10 -21.12
C GLY A 78 7.15 25.77 -21.56
N LYS A 79 6.39 25.78 -22.66
CA LYS A 79 5.75 24.58 -23.24
C LYS A 79 6.75 23.44 -23.50
N ASP A 80 7.98 23.78 -23.87
CA ASP A 80 9.04 22.80 -24.12
C ASP A 80 9.42 21.99 -22.88
N PHE A 81 9.37 22.58 -21.69
CA PHE A 81 9.63 21.86 -20.45
C PHE A 81 8.64 20.70 -20.28
N TYR A 82 7.35 21.01 -20.41
CA TYR A 82 6.30 20.03 -20.25
C TYR A 82 6.28 18.99 -21.35
N ALA A 83 6.48 19.42 -22.61
CA ALA A 83 6.59 18.53 -23.75
C ALA A 83 7.64 17.44 -23.49
N ASN A 84 8.81 17.85 -22.96
CA ASN A 84 9.93 16.96 -22.68
C ASN A 84 9.75 16.12 -21.40
N SER A 85 9.11 16.67 -20.37
CA SER A 85 9.03 16.02 -19.06
C SER A 85 7.89 15.01 -18.97
N ILE A 86 6.71 15.32 -19.53
CA ILE A 86 5.52 14.49 -19.39
C ILE A 86 5.60 13.28 -20.31
N LYS A 87 5.61 12.08 -19.71
CA LYS A 87 5.65 10.80 -20.44
C LYS A 87 4.39 9.97 -20.26
N VAL A 88 3.69 10.16 -19.14
CA VAL A 88 2.50 9.39 -18.78
C VAL A 88 1.42 10.33 -18.30
N VAL A 89 0.21 10.16 -18.83
CA VAL A 89 -0.98 10.91 -18.42
C VAL A 89 -2.11 9.92 -18.12
N PHE A 90 -2.65 10.01 -16.92
CA PHE A 90 -3.86 9.32 -16.47
C PHE A 90 -4.94 10.36 -16.20
N ILE A 91 -6.11 10.18 -16.79
CA ILE A 91 -7.26 11.06 -16.63
C ILE A 91 -8.43 10.19 -16.18
N ASP A 92 -8.97 10.50 -15.01
CA ASP A 92 -10.08 9.81 -14.35
C ASP A 92 -11.16 10.87 -14.08
N ASP A 93 -12.40 10.61 -14.50
CA ASP A 93 -13.59 11.34 -14.05
C ASP A 93 -13.64 12.87 -14.38
N PHE A 94 -12.80 13.37 -15.29
CA PHE A 94 -12.79 14.81 -15.65
C PHE A 94 -13.73 15.19 -16.82
N THR A 95 -14.08 16.47 -16.96
CA THR A 95 -14.56 17.11 -18.20
C THR A 95 -13.44 17.10 -19.25
N PHE A 96 -13.20 15.91 -19.80
CA PHE A 96 -12.08 15.53 -20.67
C PHE A 96 -11.76 16.49 -21.81
N GLN A 97 -12.76 17.23 -22.27
CA GLN A 97 -12.71 18.03 -23.48
C GLN A 97 -11.70 19.19 -23.42
N ASP A 98 -11.72 20.02 -22.38
CA ASP A 98 -10.80 21.16 -22.27
C ASP A 98 -9.35 20.71 -22.07
N PHE A 99 -9.17 19.65 -21.28
CA PHE A 99 -7.85 19.03 -21.11
C PHE A 99 -7.31 18.50 -22.44
N ALA A 100 -8.13 17.72 -23.14
CA ALA A 100 -7.79 17.08 -24.40
C ALA A 100 -7.40 18.08 -25.47
N LEU A 101 -8.14 19.19 -25.56
CA LEU A 101 -7.94 20.18 -26.61
C LEU A 101 -6.77 21.14 -26.35
N HIS A 102 -6.42 21.38 -25.08
CA HIS A 102 -5.45 22.42 -24.74
C HIS A 102 -4.15 21.91 -24.14
N PHE A 103 -4.22 20.89 -23.28
CA PHE A 103 -3.05 20.39 -22.56
C PHE A 103 -2.34 19.29 -23.35
N LEU A 104 -3.08 18.27 -23.79
CA LEU A 104 -2.47 17.11 -24.43
C LEU A 104 -1.63 17.47 -25.67
N PRO A 105 -2.02 18.41 -26.56
CA PRO A 105 -1.18 18.78 -27.72
C PRO A 105 0.21 19.33 -27.35
N SER A 106 0.39 19.76 -26.10
CA SER A 106 1.67 20.24 -25.60
C SER A 106 2.55 19.12 -25.04
N CYS A 107 2.02 17.90 -24.87
CA CYS A 107 2.74 16.72 -24.38
C CYS A 107 3.36 15.93 -25.55
N ARG A 108 4.24 16.57 -26.34
CA ARG A 108 4.77 15.98 -27.60
C ARG A 108 5.43 14.61 -27.42
N TYR A 109 6.09 14.36 -26.29
CA TYR A 109 6.78 13.10 -26.00
C TYR A 109 5.98 12.15 -25.08
N LEU A 110 4.66 12.26 -25.09
CA LEU A 110 3.76 11.36 -24.37
C LEU A 110 3.94 9.92 -24.86
N VAL A 111 4.19 9.01 -23.94
CA VAL A 111 4.40 7.57 -24.21
C VAL A 111 3.16 6.75 -23.83
N SER A 112 2.47 7.17 -22.76
CA SER A 112 1.30 6.48 -22.24
C SER A 112 0.17 7.46 -21.93
N LEU A 113 -1.00 7.18 -22.48
CA LEU A 113 -2.22 7.94 -22.21
C LEU A 113 -3.30 6.99 -21.72
N SER A 114 -3.90 7.27 -20.58
CA SER A 114 -5.04 6.53 -20.06
C SER A 114 -6.17 7.49 -19.74
N CYS A 115 -7.30 7.28 -20.38
CA CYS A 115 -8.49 8.10 -20.21
C CYS A 115 -9.62 7.22 -19.68
N ARG A 116 -10.24 7.64 -18.58
CA ARG A 116 -11.41 7.03 -17.95
C ARG A 116 -12.41 8.13 -17.56
N PRO A 117 -12.94 8.88 -18.54
CA PRO A 117 -13.97 9.86 -18.24
C PRO A 117 -15.22 9.16 -17.68
N ASN A 118 -15.84 9.80 -16.71
CA ASN A 118 -17.07 9.31 -16.11
C ASN A 118 -18.23 9.38 -17.11
N PRO A 119 -18.97 8.28 -17.32
CA PRO A 119 -20.11 8.28 -18.25
C PRO A 119 -21.14 9.37 -17.95
N ARG A 120 -21.26 9.80 -16.68
CA ARG A 120 -22.20 10.86 -16.27
C ARG A 120 -21.77 12.25 -16.73
N SER A 121 -20.47 12.51 -16.94
CA SER A 121 -19.99 13.80 -17.42
C SER A 121 -20.18 13.99 -18.93
N TRP A 122 -20.62 12.95 -19.65
CA TRP A 122 -20.77 12.97 -21.12
C TRP A 122 -22.08 13.60 -21.60
N SER A 123 -23.05 13.84 -20.71
CA SER A 123 -24.40 14.28 -21.11
C SER A 123 -24.52 15.77 -21.44
N ALA A 124 -23.52 16.60 -21.14
CA ALA A 124 -23.58 18.05 -21.39
C ALA A 124 -22.58 18.44 -22.50
N PRO A 125 -23.03 18.70 -23.74
CA PRO A 125 -22.16 19.19 -24.80
C PRO A 125 -21.71 20.62 -24.46
N LEU A 126 -20.50 20.78 -23.94
CA LEU A 126 -19.85 22.07 -23.80
C LEU A 126 -19.39 22.54 -25.19
N GLY A 127 -20.10 23.51 -25.75
CA GLY A 127 -19.74 24.11 -27.05
C GLY A 127 -20.06 23.25 -28.28
N GLY A 128 -21.02 22.32 -28.19
CA GLY A 128 -21.54 21.57 -29.34
C GLY A 128 -20.61 20.48 -29.89
N LYS A 129 -19.46 20.23 -29.26
CA LYS A 129 -18.58 19.10 -29.55
C LYS A 129 -18.87 17.97 -28.58
N THR A 130 -18.97 16.77 -29.10
CA THR A 130 -19.15 15.55 -28.30
C THR A 130 -17.82 15.11 -27.68
N PRO A 131 -17.82 14.36 -26.55
CA PRO A 131 -16.61 13.72 -26.02
C PRO A 131 -15.86 12.88 -27.07
N GLU A 132 -16.61 12.25 -27.97
CA GLU A 132 -16.11 11.51 -29.12
C GLU A 132 -15.25 12.39 -30.03
N ASP A 133 -15.66 13.63 -30.31
CA ASP A 133 -14.87 14.58 -31.11
C ASP A 133 -13.53 14.93 -30.45
N ALA A 134 -13.49 14.96 -29.11
CA ALA A 134 -12.26 15.18 -28.36
C ALA A 134 -11.34 13.96 -28.46
N ILE A 135 -11.86 12.74 -28.34
CA ILE A 135 -11.10 11.50 -28.52
C ILE A 135 -10.57 11.42 -29.96
N ILE A 136 -11.40 11.67 -30.98
CA ILE A 136 -10.97 11.69 -32.39
C ILE A 136 -9.85 12.72 -32.59
N SER A 137 -9.94 13.89 -31.94
CA SER A 137 -8.91 14.92 -32.02
C SER A 137 -7.57 14.47 -31.42
N ILE A 138 -7.60 13.68 -30.33
CA ILE A 138 -6.41 13.06 -29.71
C ILE A 138 -5.83 11.96 -30.61
N LEU A 139 -6.69 11.19 -31.28
CA LEU A 139 -6.27 10.08 -32.13
C LEU A 139 -5.61 10.52 -33.44
N LYS A 140 -5.48 11.83 -33.69
CA LYS A 140 -4.71 12.36 -34.81
C LYS A 140 -3.21 12.08 -34.61
N PRO A 141 -2.54 11.46 -35.59
CA PRO A 141 -1.16 10.99 -35.45
C PRO A 141 -0.14 12.11 -35.26
N GLU A 142 -0.46 13.31 -35.74
CA GLU A 142 0.41 14.50 -35.65
C GLU A 142 0.61 14.95 -34.19
N VAL A 143 -0.30 14.56 -33.29
CA VAL A 143 -0.31 15.06 -31.90
C VAL A 143 0.62 14.24 -31.01
N PHE A 144 0.71 12.91 -31.19
CA PHE A 144 1.50 12.02 -30.32
C PHE A 144 2.36 11.01 -31.08
N PRO A 145 3.47 11.45 -31.70
CA PRO A 145 4.35 10.56 -32.47
C PRO A 145 5.04 9.47 -31.62
N TYR A 146 5.09 9.63 -30.31
CA TYR A 146 5.75 8.71 -29.37
C TYR A 146 4.79 7.85 -28.55
N LEU A 147 3.47 7.98 -28.77
CA LEU A 147 2.49 7.22 -27.99
C LEU A 147 2.63 5.72 -28.28
N ARG A 148 2.84 4.95 -27.22
CA ARG A 148 2.99 3.49 -27.27
C ARG A 148 1.90 2.76 -26.49
N LYS A 149 1.34 3.40 -25.46
CA LYS A 149 0.29 2.84 -24.61
C LYS A 149 -0.93 3.75 -24.63
N LEU A 150 -2.09 3.17 -24.88
CA LEU A 150 -3.34 3.91 -24.92
C LEU A 150 -4.45 3.12 -24.21
N SER A 151 -5.09 3.74 -23.23
CA SER A 151 -6.31 3.24 -22.59
C SER A 151 -7.45 4.20 -22.89
N ILE A 152 -8.50 3.72 -23.56
CA ILE A 152 -9.67 4.53 -23.97
C ILE A 152 -10.92 4.02 -23.26
N PRO A 153 -11.83 4.92 -22.81
CA PRO A 153 -13.13 4.52 -22.30
C PRO A 153 -14.02 3.87 -23.36
N LYS A 154 -15.18 3.39 -22.90
CA LYS A 154 -16.28 2.95 -23.75
C LYS A 154 -16.66 4.07 -24.71
N LEU A 155 -16.42 3.87 -26.01
CA LEU A 155 -17.00 4.70 -27.05
C LEU A 155 -18.48 4.35 -27.14
N GLN A 156 -19.38 5.29 -26.84
CA GLN A 156 -20.81 5.08 -27.03
C GLN A 156 -21.11 4.99 -28.53
N SER A 157 -22.19 4.29 -28.89
CA SER A 157 -22.69 4.05 -30.26
C SER A 157 -23.29 5.31 -30.89
N GLY A 158 -22.57 6.43 -30.82
CA GLY A 158 -22.84 7.61 -31.63
C GLY A 158 -22.48 7.37 -33.11
N PRO A 159 -22.57 8.39 -33.97
CA PRO A 159 -22.27 8.32 -35.43
C PRO A 159 -20.81 7.95 -35.80
N LEU A 160 -20.05 7.38 -34.87
CA LEU A 160 -18.70 6.83 -35.00
C LEU A 160 -18.58 5.61 -35.93
N HIS A 161 -19.66 5.09 -36.53
CA HIS A 161 -19.57 4.00 -37.52
C HIS A 161 -18.59 4.31 -38.67
N THR A 162 -18.29 5.58 -38.93
CA THR A 162 -17.33 6.00 -39.96
C THR A 162 -15.88 6.06 -39.50
N PHE A 163 -15.60 6.12 -38.19
CA PHE A 163 -14.25 6.26 -37.67
C PHE A 163 -13.78 4.95 -37.02
N ASN A 164 -12.88 4.25 -37.69
CA ASN A 164 -12.19 3.09 -37.12
C ASN A 164 -10.88 3.53 -36.44
N PRO A 165 -10.80 3.58 -35.09
CA PRO A 165 -9.61 4.06 -34.38
C PRO A 165 -8.37 3.22 -34.67
N PHE A 166 -8.54 1.94 -35.01
CA PHE A 166 -7.46 1.00 -35.26
C PHE A 166 -6.74 1.23 -36.61
N ILE A 167 -7.36 1.97 -37.53
CA ILE A 167 -6.77 2.31 -38.84
C ILE A 167 -6.01 3.65 -38.77
N SER A 168 -6.15 4.40 -37.68
CA SER A 168 -5.43 5.66 -37.50
C SER A 168 -3.90 5.45 -37.57
N PRO A 169 -3.11 6.40 -38.12
CA PRO A 169 -1.65 6.24 -38.11
C PRO A 169 -1.07 6.24 -36.68
N LEU A 170 -1.81 6.72 -35.68
CA LEU A 170 -1.46 6.58 -34.27
C LEU A 170 -1.47 5.10 -33.83
N ALA A 171 -2.48 4.34 -34.25
CA ALA A 171 -2.62 2.92 -33.92
C ALA A 171 -1.44 2.07 -34.42
N GLN A 172 -0.76 2.49 -35.49
CA GLN A 172 0.43 1.80 -36.01
C GLN A 172 1.61 1.83 -35.03
N ASN A 173 1.65 2.79 -34.11
CA ASN A 173 2.73 2.96 -33.13
C ASN A 173 2.42 2.32 -31.77
N LEU A 174 1.18 1.94 -31.51
CA LEU A 174 0.76 1.39 -30.22
C LEU A 174 1.32 -0.02 -30.03
N THR A 175 1.99 -0.22 -28.91
CA THR A 175 2.42 -1.53 -28.42
C THR A 175 1.46 -2.09 -27.38
N HIS A 176 0.70 -1.22 -26.72
CA HIS A 176 -0.30 -1.61 -25.72
C HIS A 176 -1.60 -0.83 -25.92
N LEU A 177 -2.72 -1.54 -25.87
CA LEU A 177 -4.05 -0.96 -26.01
C LEU A 177 -4.98 -1.55 -24.94
N ASP A 178 -5.52 -0.68 -24.09
CA ASP A 178 -6.62 -1.02 -23.18
C ASP A 178 -7.91 -0.41 -23.70
N PHE A 179 -8.96 -1.22 -23.72
CA PHE A 179 -10.23 -0.81 -24.29
C PHE A 179 -11.40 -1.24 -23.39
N LEU A 180 -12.24 -0.28 -23.04
CA LEU A 180 -13.52 -0.55 -22.39
C LEU A 180 -14.57 -0.83 -23.49
N LEU A 181 -15.06 -2.07 -23.55
CA LEU A 181 -15.87 -2.54 -24.67
C LEU A 181 -17.25 -1.88 -24.73
N GLY A 182 -17.60 -1.37 -25.92
CA GLY A 182 -18.97 -1.06 -26.35
C GLY A 182 -19.41 -2.03 -27.46
N SER A 183 -20.72 -2.14 -27.69
CA SER A 183 -21.34 -3.21 -28.50
C SER A 183 -21.18 -3.11 -30.02
N GLU A 184 -20.46 -2.12 -30.56
CA GLU A 184 -20.57 -1.78 -32.00
C GLU A 184 -19.25 -1.45 -32.71
N LEU A 185 -18.11 -1.89 -32.17
CA LEU A 185 -16.81 -1.63 -32.81
C LEU A 185 -16.45 -2.71 -33.84
N SER A 186 -16.02 -2.27 -35.03
CA SER A 186 -15.40 -3.15 -36.01
C SER A 186 -13.97 -3.50 -35.58
N TRP A 187 -13.75 -4.78 -35.28
CA TRP A 187 -12.45 -5.33 -34.92
C TRP A 187 -11.50 -5.49 -36.09
N GLU A 188 -11.98 -5.35 -37.33
CA GLU A 188 -11.17 -5.58 -38.54
C GLU A 188 -9.90 -4.74 -38.57
N GLY A 189 -9.91 -3.57 -37.94
CA GLY A 189 -8.75 -2.69 -37.91
C GLY A 189 -7.59 -3.19 -37.03
N LEU A 190 -7.85 -4.07 -36.05
CA LEU A 190 -6.81 -4.63 -35.18
C LEU A 190 -5.72 -5.37 -35.97
N LYS A 191 -6.08 -6.01 -37.08
CA LYS A 191 -5.13 -6.74 -37.94
C LYS A 191 -4.06 -5.83 -38.55
N TYR A 192 -4.31 -4.53 -38.62
CA TYR A 192 -3.37 -3.55 -39.14
C TYR A 192 -2.44 -2.97 -38.05
N MET A 193 -2.66 -3.27 -36.76
CA MET A 193 -1.84 -2.74 -35.67
C MET A 193 -0.56 -3.58 -35.50
N ASN A 194 0.38 -3.44 -36.44
CA ASN A 194 1.57 -4.28 -36.51
C ASN A 194 2.49 -4.20 -35.28
N CYS A 195 2.45 -3.11 -34.52
CA CYS A 195 3.25 -2.94 -33.30
C CYS A 195 2.56 -3.47 -32.03
N LEU A 196 1.27 -3.83 -32.09
CA LEU A 196 0.49 -4.19 -30.91
C LEU A 196 0.97 -5.51 -30.32
N GLN A 197 1.44 -5.46 -29.08
CA GLN A 197 1.93 -6.62 -28.33
C GLN A 197 0.99 -7.00 -27.19
N TYR A 198 0.24 -6.05 -26.65
CA TYR A 198 -0.66 -6.25 -25.51
C TYR A 198 -2.01 -5.59 -25.80
N LEU A 199 -3.07 -6.38 -25.70
CA LEU A 199 -4.44 -5.94 -25.82
C LEU A 199 -5.16 -6.28 -24.52
N CYS A 200 -5.77 -5.30 -23.86
CA CYS A 200 -6.68 -5.53 -22.75
C CYS A 200 -8.08 -5.08 -23.15
N ILE A 201 -9.08 -5.95 -22.97
CA ILE A 201 -10.49 -5.61 -23.14
C ILE A 201 -11.20 -5.77 -21.81
N GLN A 202 -11.88 -4.71 -21.39
CA GLN A 202 -12.78 -4.74 -20.24
C GLN A 202 -14.22 -4.60 -20.73
N PRO A 203 -15.03 -5.68 -20.73
CA PRO A 203 -16.45 -5.60 -21.02
C PRO A 203 -17.18 -4.76 -19.96
N VAL A 204 -17.89 -3.70 -20.41
CA VAL A 204 -18.62 -2.78 -19.52
C VAL A 204 -20.10 -3.17 -19.46
N MET A 205 -20.55 -3.60 -18.28
CA MET A 205 -21.91 -4.08 -18.02
C MET A 205 -22.92 -2.97 -17.65
N ASP A 206 -22.50 -1.71 -17.48
CA ASP A 206 -23.37 -0.67 -16.87
C ASP A 206 -24.65 -0.33 -17.66
N THR A 207 -24.73 -0.70 -18.95
CA THR A 207 -25.96 -0.57 -19.76
C THR A 207 -26.63 -1.92 -20.04
N TRP A 208 -26.08 -2.99 -19.48
CA TRP A 208 -26.38 -4.39 -19.74
C TRP A 208 -26.46 -5.11 -18.39
N LEU A 209 -27.33 -4.66 -17.48
CA LEU A 209 -27.84 -5.60 -16.47
C LEU A 209 -28.63 -6.61 -17.27
N PRO A 210 -28.07 -7.78 -17.59
CA PRO A 210 -28.74 -8.69 -18.48
C PRO A 210 -29.97 -9.13 -17.69
N SER A 211 -31.14 -9.10 -18.32
CA SER A 211 -32.36 -9.58 -17.66
C SER A 211 -32.23 -11.07 -17.27
N SER A 212 -31.22 -11.77 -17.80
CA SER A 212 -30.90 -13.17 -17.53
C SER A 212 -29.38 -13.46 -17.49
N TYR A 213 -28.94 -14.28 -16.54
CA TYR A 213 -27.53 -14.74 -16.38
C TYR A 213 -26.93 -15.39 -17.64
N THR A 214 -27.76 -15.95 -18.51
CA THR A 214 -27.37 -16.62 -19.77
C THR A 214 -26.77 -15.68 -20.81
N GLU A 215 -27.08 -14.39 -20.78
CA GLU A 215 -26.58 -13.43 -21.77
C GLU A 215 -25.08 -13.13 -21.60
N GLY A 216 -24.55 -13.17 -20.38
CA GLY A 216 -23.14 -12.84 -20.12
C GLY A 216 -22.14 -13.83 -20.73
N GLY A 217 -22.46 -15.13 -20.68
CA GLY A 217 -21.63 -16.18 -21.31
C GLY A 217 -21.63 -16.10 -22.83
N MET A 218 -22.81 -15.90 -23.44
CA MET A 218 -22.94 -15.74 -24.90
C MET A 218 -22.22 -14.48 -25.41
N GLN A 219 -22.18 -13.41 -24.62
CA GLN A 219 -21.44 -12.18 -24.97
C GLN A 219 -19.93 -12.39 -24.94
N LEU A 220 -19.39 -13.14 -23.98
CA LEU A 220 -17.96 -13.45 -23.96
C LEU A 220 -17.56 -14.32 -25.16
N GLU A 221 -18.34 -15.35 -25.47
CA GLU A 221 -18.16 -16.18 -26.65
C GLU A 221 -18.21 -15.34 -27.93
N SER A 222 -19.26 -14.53 -28.09
CA SER A 222 -19.38 -13.62 -29.24
C SER A 222 -18.20 -12.65 -29.32
N LEU A 223 -17.72 -12.11 -28.19
CA LEU A 223 -16.54 -11.25 -28.16
C LEU A 223 -15.30 -11.99 -28.67
N VAL A 224 -15.05 -13.19 -28.15
CA VAL A 224 -13.91 -14.02 -28.51
C VAL A 224 -13.96 -14.37 -29.99
N ASP A 225 -15.10 -14.84 -30.49
CA ASP A 225 -15.29 -15.22 -31.89
C ASP A 225 -15.17 -14.02 -32.83
N CYS A 226 -15.61 -12.83 -32.39
CA CYS A 226 -15.48 -11.60 -33.17
C CYS A 226 -14.08 -11.00 -33.12
N VAL A 227 -13.29 -11.21 -32.06
CA VAL A 227 -11.98 -10.56 -31.89
C VAL A 227 -10.83 -11.43 -32.37
N ILE A 228 -10.83 -12.74 -32.06
CA ILE A 228 -9.73 -13.66 -32.39
C ILE A 228 -9.31 -13.57 -33.86
N PRO A 229 -10.24 -13.59 -34.85
CA PRO A 229 -9.87 -13.55 -36.26
C PRO A 229 -9.10 -12.29 -36.69
N PHE A 230 -9.17 -11.21 -35.89
CA PHE A 230 -8.53 -9.94 -36.19
C PHE A 230 -7.35 -9.61 -35.28
N LEU A 231 -6.98 -10.50 -34.35
CA LEU A 231 -5.81 -10.29 -33.50
C LEU A 231 -4.53 -10.24 -34.36
N PRO A 232 -3.68 -9.21 -34.20
CA PRO A 232 -2.45 -9.12 -34.97
C PRO A 232 -1.50 -10.26 -34.61
N SER A 233 -0.70 -10.70 -35.59
CA SER A 233 0.25 -11.81 -35.40
C SER A 233 1.35 -11.51 -34.36
N ASN A 234 1.68 -10.23 -34.15
CA ASN A 234 2.67 -9.77 -33.17
C ASN A 234 2.12 -9.67 -31.73
N LEU A 235 0.82 -9.90 -31.53
CA LEU A 235 0.21 -9.88 -30.21
C LEU A 235 0.79 -11.00 -29.35
N ARG A 236 1.25 -10.64 -28.15
CA ARG A 236 1.81 -11.58 -27.17
C ARG A 236 0.82 -11.92 -26.08
N CYS A 237 -0.04 -10.97 -25.72
CA CYS A 237 -0.99 -11.11 -24.63
C CYS A 237 -2.30 -10.43 -25.01
N PHE A 238 -3.39 -11.17 -24.85
CA PHE A 238 -4.75 -10.66 -24.93
C PHE A 238 -5.43 -10.87 -23.58
N LEU A 239 -5.49 -9.82 -22.77
CA LEU A 239 -6.12 -9.82 -21.47
C LEU A 239 -7.61 -9.49 -21.62
N ILE A 240 -8.49 -10.34 -21.08
CA ILE A 240 -9.91 -10.03 -20.94
C ILE A 240 -10.21 -9.85 -19.45
N TRP A 241 -10.57 -8.63 -19.07
CA TRP A 241 -10.80 -8.25 -17.68
C TRP A 241 -12.27 -8.39 -17.31
N LEU A 242 -12.64 -9.48 -16.65
CA LEU A 242 -14.01 -9.80 -16.29
C LEU A 242 -14.38 -9.17 -14.94
N SER A 243 -15.57 -8.56 -14.86
CA SER A 243 -16.17 -8.21 -13.58
C SER A 243 -16.54 -9.47 -12.79
N ALA A 244 -16.67 -9.36 -11.46
CA ALA A 244 -17.08 -10.49 -10.62
C ALA A 244 -18.41 -11.12 -11.09
N THR A 245 -19.38 -10.29 -11.46
CA THR A 245 -20.67 -10.74 -12.02
C THR A 245 -20.47 -11.51 -13.33
N MET A 246 -19.55 -11.09 -14.19
CA MET A 246 -19.28 -11.79 -15.45
C MET A 246 -18.56 -13.11 -15.22
N VAL A 247 -17.64 -13.19 -14.26
CA VAL A 247 -17.03 -14.45 -13.82
C VAL A 247 -18.10 -15.44 -13.36
N ALA A 248 -19.05 -14.99 -12.54
CA ALA A 248 -20.15 -15.83 -12.08
C ALA A 248 -21.04 -16.29 -13.25
N ASN A 249 -21.50 -15.38 -14.12
CA ASN A 249 -22.32 -15.73 -15.29
C ASN A 249 -21.63 -16.77 -16.19
N VAL A 250 -20.33 -16.61 -16.39
CA VAL A 250 -19.55 -17.50 -17.24
C VAL A 250 -19.33 -18.86 -16.58
N ALA A 251 -19.06 -18.90 -15.27
CA ALA A 251 -18.98 -20.15 -14.52
C ALA A 251 -20.30 -20.93 -14.59
N GLN A 252 -21.44 -20.25 -14.44
CA GLN A 252 -22.77 -20.86 -14.54
C GLN A 252 -23.03 -21.46 -15.91
N GLU A 253 -22.71 -20.72 -16.97
CA GLU A 253 -22.88 -21.16 -18.35
C GLU A 253 -22.00 -22.37 -18.67
N ASP A 254 -20.76 -22.40 -18.19
CA ASP A 254 -19.86 -23.55 -18.32
C ASP A 254 -20.40 -24.78 -17.58
N THR A 255 -20.94 -24.62 -16.36
CA THR A 255 -21.62 -25.71 -15.62
C THR A 255 -22.84 -26.21 -16.40
N ARG A 256 -23.65 -25.30 -16.95
CA ARG A 256 -24.81 -25.65 -17.78
C ARG A 256 -24.41 -26.45 -19.03
N ARG A 257 -23.34 -26.04 -19.73
CA ARG A 257 -22.80 -26.74 -20.91
C ARG A 257 -22.26 -28.11 -20.56
N LYS A 258 -21.52 -28.24 -19.45
CA LYS A 258 -21.06 -29.54 -18.93
C LYS A 258 -22.23 -30.50 -18.70
N LEU A 259 -23.32 -30.04 -18.08
CA LEU A 259 -24.54 -30.84 -17.87
C LEU A 259 -25.21 -31.26 -19.19
N GLN A 260 -25.05 -30.47 -20.25
CA GLN A 260 -25.56 -30.76 -21.59
C GLN A 260 -24.56 -31.54 -22.48
N ASN A 261 -23.44 -32.01 -21.93
CA ASN A 261 -22.34 -32.62 -22.68
C ASN A 261 -21.78 -31.73 -23.82
N GLN A 262 -21.83 -30.41 -23.65
CA GLN A 262 -21.23 -29.42 -24.54
C GLN A 262 -19.87 -28.98 -24.01
N THR A 263 -18.96 -28.60 -24.92
CA THR A 263 -17.63 -28.14 -24.54
C THR A 263 -17.73 -26.82 -23.75
N PRO A 264 -17.18 -26.75 -22.53
CA PRO A 264 -17.09 -25.51 -21.77
C PRO A 264 -16.15 -24.52 -22.50
N ILE A 265 -16.66 -23.34 -22.82
CA ILE A 265 -15.92 -22.33 -23.58
C ILE A 265 -14.88 -21.68 -22.69
N PHE A 266 -15.21 -21.44 -21.43
CA PHE A 266 -14.27 -20.78 -20.53
C PHE A 266 -13.09 -21.68 -20.19
N ALA A 267 -13.34 -22.96 -19.92
CA ALA A 267 -12.27 -23.94 -19.81
C ALA A 267 -11.37 -23.92 -21.07
N SER A 268 -11.97 -23.81 -22.26
CA SER A 268 -11.23 -23.72 -23.52
C SER A 268 -10.40 -22.42 -23.65
N LEU A 269 -10.91 -21.28 -23.17
CA LEU A 269 -10.18 -20.01 -23.12
C LEU A 269 -8.99 -20.10 -22.16
N VAL A 270 -9.20 -20.67 -20.97
CA VAL A 270 -8.20 -20.63 -19.91
C VAL A 270 -7.09 -21.64 -20.11
N HIS A 271 -7.45 -22.83 -20.57
CA HIS A 271 -6.46 -23.78 -21.03
C HIS A 271 -5.78 -23.33 -22.33
N GLY A 272 -6.19 -22.18 -22.89
CA GLY A 272 -5.70 -21.57 -24.12
C GLY A 272 -5.82 -22.49 -25.33
N TRP A 273 -6.87 -23.30 -25.36
CA TRP A 273 -7.21 -24.17 -26.47
C TRP A 273 -7.77 -23.38 -27.66
N LEU A 274 -8.42 -22.23 -27.40
CA LEU A 274 -8.88 -21.33 -28.45
C LEU A 274 -7.73 -20.47 -28.99
N ASP A 275 -7.02 -19.78 -28.10
CA ASP A 275 -5.81 -19.03 -28.43
C ASP A 275 -4.93 -18.94 -27.18
N SER A 276 -3.67 -19.35 -27.29
CA SER A 276 -2.76 -19.40 -26.14
C SER A 276 -2.38 -18.02 -25.59
N ARG A 277 -2.64 -16.95 -26.35
CA ARG A 277 -2.36 -15.56 -25.96
C ARG A 277 -3.42 -14.99 -25.03
N ILE A 278 -4.59 -15.64 -24.94
CA ILE A 278 -5.71 -15.15 -24.13
C ILE A 278 -5.45 -15.43 -22.65
N ILE A 279 -5.64 -14.40 -21.83
CA ILE A 279 -5.58 -14.46 -20.37
C ILE A 279 -6.86 -13.83 -19.83
N LEU A 280 -7.52 -14.54 -18.92
CA LEU A 280 -8.68 -14.02 -18.22
C LEU A 280 -8.23 -13.50 -16.85
N ALA A 281 -8.62 -12.27 -16.53
CA ALA A 281 -8.35 -11.65 -15.24
C ALA A 281 -9.64 -11.10 -14.63
N SER A 282 -9.68 -11.00 -13.30
CA SER A 282 -10.80 -10.41 -12.58
C SER A 282 -10.33 -9.67 -11.32
N SER A 283 -11.05 -8.61 -10.95
CA SER A 283 -10.81 -7.86 -9.70
C SER A 283 -11.50 -8.54 -8.51
N ILE A 284 -10.74 -8.84 -7.45
CA ILE A 284 -11.19 -9.59 -6.26
C ILE A 284 -12.08 -8.77 -5.31
N ASN A 285 -12.29 -7.49 -5.57
CA ASN A 285 -12.93 -6.61 -4.59
C ASN A 285 -14.37 -7.01 -4.20
N MET A 286 -14.98 -7.98 -4.89
CA MET A 286 -16.13 -8.72 -4.38
C MET A 286 -15.73 -10.16 -4.08
N ARG A 287 -15.57 -10.51 -2.80
CA ARG A 287 -15.62 -11.93 -2.40
C ARG A 287 -16.97 -12.48 -2.82
N PRO A 288 -17.07 -13.70 -3.38
CA PRO A 288 -18.36 -14.35 -3.64
C PRO A 288 -19.28 -14.31 -2.40
N ASP A 289 -18.69 -14.32 -1.21
CA ASP A 289 -19.38 -14.22 0.08
C ASP A 289 -20.17 -12.93 0.30
N SER A 290 -19.85 -11.86 -0.44
CA SER A 290 -20.40 -10.51 -0.24
C SER A 290 -21.65 -10.22 -1.09
N ASP A 291 -22.03 -11.10 -2.04
CA ASP A 291 -23.29 -10.98 -2.76
C ASP A 291 -24.41 -11.79 -2.05
N PRO A 292 -25.33 -11.14 -1.32
CA PRO A 292 -26.40 -11.83 -0.61
C PRO A 292 -27.40 -12.55 -1.53
N GLY A 293 -27.37 -12.30 -2.85
CA GLY A 293 -28.25 -12.96 -3.83
C GLY A 293 -27.72 -14.29 -4.38
N MET A 294 -26.47 -14.65 -4.08
CA MET A 294 -25.78 -15.80 -4.67
C MET A 294 -25.94 -17.07 -3.80
N PRO A 295 -26.55 -18.17 -4.30
CA PRO A 295 -26.72 -19.42 -3.54
C PRO A 295 -25.38 -20.03 -3.08
N ASP A 296 -25.33 -20.59 -1.87
CA ASP A 296 -24.09 -21.10 -1.27
C ASP A 296 -23.38 -22.16 -2.13
N TYR A 297 -24.12 -23.11 -2.71
CA TYR A 297 -23.55 -24.13 -3.59
C TYR A 297 -22.86 -23.53 -4.83
N PHE A 298 -23.32 -22.36 -5.27
CA PHE A 298 -22.77 -21.65 -6.43
C PHE A 298 -21.56 -20.80 -6.05
N ARG A 299 -21.45 -20.36 -4.79
CA ARG A 299 -20.26 -19.66 -4.27
C ARG A 299 -19.04 -20.57 -4.29
N ASP A 300 -19.20 -21.82 -3.86
CA ASP A 300 -18.12 -22.80 -3.87
C ASP A 300 -17.65 -23.12 -5.30
N GLU A 301 -18.59 -23.26 -6.26
CA GLU A 301 -18.24 -23.45 -7.68
C GLU A 301 -17.49 -22.25 -8.26
N VAL A 302 -17.93 -21.02 -7.99
CA VAL A 302 -17.25 -19.81 -8.47
C VAL A 302 -15.88 -19.63 -7.82
N LYS A 303 -15.74 -20.01 -6.54
CA LYS A 303 -14.46 -19.99 -5.83
C LYS A 303 -13.47 -20.99 -6.43
N ASP A 304 -13.88 -22.24 -6.59
CA ASP A 304 -13.07 -23.27 -7.23
C ASP A 304 -12.66 -22.86 -8.66
N PHE A 305 -13.58 -22.22 -9.38
CA PHE A 305 -13.34 -21.66 -10.71
C PHE A 305 -12.33 -20.50 -10.69
N MET A 306 -12.42 -19.57 -9.74
CA MET A 306 -11.45 -18.48 -9.61
C MET A 306 -10.05 -19.02 -9.26
N ASP A 307 -9.97 -20.00 -8.36
CA ASP A 307 -8.71 -20.58 -7.89
C ASP A 307 -7.97 -21.39 -8.97
N GLN A 308 -8.69 -22.00 -9.90
CA GLN A 308 -8.11 -22.84 -10.95
C GLN A 308 -7.79 -22.09 -12.24
N THR A 309 -8.41 -20.93 -12.49
CA THR A 309 -8.71 -20.57 -13.89
C THR A 309 -8.53 -19.07 -14.21
N VAL A 310 -8.56 -18.15 -13.23
CA VAL A 310 -8.46 -16.71 -13.48
C VAL A 310 -7.20 -16.13 -12.84
N LEU A 311 -6.49 -15.23 -13.54
CA LEU A 311 -5.48 -14.43 -12.87
C LEU A 311 -6.19 -13.44 -11.95
N VAL A 312 -6.28 -13.81 -10.68
CA VAL A 312 -7.03 -13.05 -9.71
C VAL A 312 -6.16 -11.89 -9.19
N VAL A 313 -6.56 -10.65 -9.47
CA VAL A 313 -5.80 -9.45 -9.07
C VAL A 313 -6.51 -8.77 -7.90
N ASN A 314 -5.83 -8.69 -6.75
CA ASN A 314 -6.32 -7.95 -5.58
C ASN A 314 -6.22 -6.44 -5.86
N GLY A 315 -7.36 -5.73 -5.84
CA GLY A 315 -7.46 -4.28 -6.04
C GLY A 315 -8.46 -3.85 -7.12
N ASN A 316 -8.80 -2.56 -7.14
CA ASN A 316 -9.52 -1.96 -8.26
C ASN A 316 -8.64 -2.06 -9.52
N PHE A 317 -9.24 -2.13 -10.71
CA PHE A 317 -8.51 -2.15 -11.97
C PHE A 317 -7.64 -0.88 -12.10
N ASP A 318 -6.39 -0.93 -11.64
CA ASP A 318 -5.39 0.08 -11.91
C ASP A 318 -4.49 -0.42 -13.03
N SER A 319 -4.65 0.18 -14.21
CA SER A 319 -3.86 -0.21 -15.38
C SER A 319 -2.35 -0.06 -15.10
N ARG A 320 -1.95 0.82 -14.16
CA ARG A 320 -0.55 0.96 -13.68
C ARG A 320 0.06 -0.38 -13.24
N LEU A 321 -0.69 -1.22 -12.52
CA LEU A 321 -0.21 -2.51 -11.98
C LEU A 321 0.10 -3.55 -13.05
N ILE A 322 -0.55 -3.48 -14.21
CA ILE A 322 -0.29 -4.38 -15.35
C ILE A 322 0.91 -3.87 -16.18
N TRP A 323 1.08 -2.55 -16.25
CA TRP A 323 2.04 -1.90 -17.16
C TRP A 323 3.48 -1.87 -16.68
N ASP A 324 3.71 -1.87 -15.37
CA ASP A 324 5.06 -1.76 -14.80
C ASP A 324 5.79 -3.11 -14.72
N ASN A 325 5.07 -4.24 -14.80
CA ASN A 325 5.68 -5.57 -14.84
C ASN A 325 4.83 -6.64 -15.59
N PRO A 326 4.49 -6.43 -16.88
CA PRO A 326 3.69 -7.39 -17.63
C PRO A 326 4.44 -8.71 -17.80
N ALA A 327 5.75 -8.69 -18.02
CA ALA A 327 6.53 -9.91 -18.21
C ALA A 327 6.67 -10.76 -16.94
N GLY A 328 6.83 -10.18 -15.75
CA GLY A 328 7.08 -10.94 -14.53
C GLY A 328 5.86 -11.70 -14.02
N LYS A 329 4.69 -11.04 -13.93
CA LYS A 329 3.45 -11.67 -13.44
C LYS A 329 2.79 -12.56 -14.49
N VAL A 330 2.82 -12.16 -15.77
CA VAL A 330 2.30 -12.99 -16.86
C VAL A 330 3.23 -14.18 -17.14
N GLN A 331 4.56 -14.03 -17.09
CA GLN A 331 5.44 -15.22 -17.16
C GLN A 331 5.31 -16.10 -15.93
N ALA A 332 5.07 -15.56 -14.73
CA ALA A 332 4.82 -16.40 -13.55
C ALA A 332 3.53 -17.23 -13.72
N ALA A 333 2.45 -16.62 -14.22
CA ALA A 333 1.19 -17.31 -14.50
C ALA A 333 1.30 -18.32 -15.67
N LEU A 334 1.96 -17.95 -16.77
CA LEU A 334 2.23 -18.84 -17.91
C LEU A 334 3.17 -19.99 -17.52
N ARG A 335 4.17 -19.76 -16.65
CA ARG A 335 5.06 -20.82 -16.14
C ARG A 335 4.38 -21.74 -15.13
N ALA A 336 3.46 -21.24 -14.31
CA ALA A 336 2.64 -22.07 -13.44
C ALA A 336 1.76 -23.02 -14.28
N ARG A 337 1.22 -22.54 -15.40
CA ARG A 337 0.44 -23.32 -16.37
C ARG A 337 1.26 -24.44 -17.05
N ASP A 338 2.52 -24.20 -17.40
CA ASP A 338 3.41 -25.22 -17.98
C ASP A 338 3.88 -26.28 -16.95
N SER A 339 3.74 -26.02 -15.65
CA SER A 339 4.21 -26.90 -14.57
C SER A 339 3.20 -27.98 -14.13
N HIS A 340 2.03 -28.05 -14.76
CA HIS A 340 0.96 -28.99 -14.43
C HIS A 340 0.60 -29.92 -15.60
N TRP A 341 1.56 -30.73 -16.06
CA TRP A 341 1.29 -31.87 -16.94
C TRP A 341 2.16 -33.09 -16.58
N HIS A 342 1.60 -33.98 -15.74
CA HIS A 342 1.59 -35.44 -15.90
C HIS A 342 0.71 -36.07 -14.79
N PRO A 343 -0.26 -36.94 -15.12
CA PRO A 343 -0.92 -37.77 -14.12
C PRO A 343 -0.13 -39.09 -13.99
N MET A 344 0.67 -39.26 -12.94
CA MET A 344 0.94 -40.55 -12.29
C MET A 344 1.74 -40.38 -10.98
N ASN A 345 1.25 -41.11 -9.98
CA ASN A 345 1.77 -41.43 -8.66
C ASN A 345 3.30 -41.35 -8.43
N GLY A 346 3.66 -40.66 -7.35
CA GLY A 346 4.79 -41.02 -6.49
C GLY A 346 6.19 -40.59 -6.96
N LEU A 347 6.93 -40.04 -6.00
CA LEU A 347 8.36 -39.68 -6.03
C LEU A 347 8.73 -38.37 -6.71
N GLY A 348 9.17 -37.44 -5.87
CA GLY A 348 9.66 -36.14 -6.27
C GLY A 348 10.97 -36.18 -7.04
N LEU A 349 11.03 -35.32 -8.05
CA LEU A 349 12.28 -34.89 -8.67
C LEU A 349 12.25 -33.36 -8.78
N ARG A 350 13.16 -32.73 -8.03
CA ARG A 350 13.48 -31.29 -8.13
C ARG A 350 14.22 -31.06 -9.44
N SER A 351 13.60 -30.38 -10.41
CA SER A 351 14.34 -29.74 -11.51
C SER A 351 14.77 -28.33 -11.10
N ARG A 352 16.09 -28.13 -10.94
CA ARG A 352 16.71 -26.81 -10.84
C ARG A 352 16.52 -26.07 -12.17
N ILE A 353 15.66 -25.05 -12.18
CA ILE A 353 15.59 -24.08 -13.29
C ILE A 353 16.26 -22.81 -12.81
N ASN A 354 17.41 -22.47 -13.42
CA ASN A 354 18.11 -21.22 -13.20
C ASN A 354 17.25 -20.06 -13.70
N LEU A 355 16.68 -19.29 -12.77
CA LEU A 355 16.05 -18.01 -13.05
C LEU A 355 17.15 -16.99 -13.39
N ARG A 356 17.19 -16.49 -14.63
CA ARG A 356 17.82 -15.18 -14.90
C ARG A 356 16.75 -14.10 -14.68
N PRO A 357 16.93 -13.17 -13.73
CA PRO A 357 16.03 -12.03 -13.56
C PRO A 357 16.04 -11.12 -14.80
N PRO A 358 14.98 -10.31 -15.02
CA PRO A 358 14.88 -9.44 -16.18
C PRO A 358 16.02 -8.42 -16.17
N VAL A 359 16.55 -8.14 -17.37
CA VAL A 359 17.66 -7.25 -17.72
C VAL A 359 17.93 -6.18 -16.65
N LEU A 360 18.79 -6.54 -15.69
CA LEU A 360 19.47 -5.57 -14.85
C LEU A 360 20.44 -4.82 -15.77
N ALA A 361 20.32 -3.49 -15.76
CA ALA A 361 21.33 -2.59 -16.29
C ALA A 361 22.71 -3.10 -15.88
N ASP A 362 23.64 -3.06 -16.83
CA ASP A 362 25.01 -3.55 -16.77
C ASP A 362 25.58 -3.70 -15.33
N PHE A 363 25.50 -4.91 -14.76
CA PHE A 363 26.10 -5.26 -13.46
C PHE A 363 27.62 -4.99 -13.43
N SER A 364 28.25 -4.78 -14.59
CA SER A 364 29.65 -4.36 -14.66
C SER A 364 29.89 -3.05 -13.92
N LEU A 365 28.90 -2.15 -13.85
CA LEU A 365 29.01 -0.89 -13.13
C LEU A 365 28.87 -1.09 -11.62
N PHE A 366 27.96 -1.98 -11.19
CA PHE A 366 27.83 -2.35 -9.78
C PHE A 366 29.12 -2.99 -9.24
N ASN A 367 29.75 -3.85 -10.03
CA ASN A 367 31.03 -4.49 -9.69
C ASN A 367 32.22 -3.52 -9.61
N LYS A 368 32.07 -2.25 -10.05
CA LYS A 368 33.09 -1.21 -9.86
C LYS A 368 33.03 -0.56 -8.49
N PHE A 369 31.94 -0.73 -7.74
CA PHE A 369 31.87 -0.21 -6.38
C PHE A 369 32.74 -1.03 -5.43
N PRO A 370 33.44 -0.38 -4.49
CA PRO A 370 34.05 -1.05 -3.34
C PRO A 370 33.07 -1.99 -2.61
N GLU A 371 33.58 -3.07 -2.04
CA GLU A 371 32.78 -4.12 -1.41
C GLU A 371 31.87 -3.60 -0.29
N ASP A 372 32.38 -2.70 0.54
CA ASP A 372 31.66 -2.04 1.62
C ASP A 372 30.47 -1.21 1.11
N ILE A 373 30.63 -0.51 -0.02
CA ILE A 373 29.54 0.24 -0.66
C ILE A 373 28.49 -0.72 -1.25
N ARG A 374 28.93 -1.78 -1.93
CA ARG A 374 28.00 -2.81 -2.46
C ARG A 374 27.20 -3.46 -1.34
N ARG A 375 27.88 -3.82 -0.24
CA ARG A 375 27.27 -4.37 0.96
C ARG A 375 26.25 -3.39 1.56
N LEU A 376 26.63 -2.13 1.78
CA LEU A 376 25.77 -1.11 2.34
C LEU A 376 24.50 -0.91 1.50
N ILE A 377 24.62 -0.91 0.17
CA ILE A 377 23.45 -0.82 -0.73
C ILE A 377 22.47 -1.97 -0.47
N PHE A 378 22.98 -3.21 -0.35
CA PHE A 378 22.12 -4.36 -0.08
C PHE A 378 21.55 -4.38 1.34
N GLU A 379 22.31 -3.93 2.34
CA GLU A 379 21.83 -3.82 3.72
C GLU A 379 20.71 -2.76 3.82
N ILE A 380 20.91 -1.59 3.21
CA ILE A 380 19.87 -0.55 3.12
C ILE A 380 18.66 -1.07 2.34
N ALA A 381 18.87 -1.68 1.17
CA ALA A 381 17.78 -2.26 0.39
C ALA A 381 17.01 -3.32 1.20
N PHE A 382 17.70 -4.13 2.01
CA PHE A 382 17.08 -5.13 2.86
C PHE A 382 16.20 -4.49 3.94
N GLU A 383 16.70 -3.43 4.60
CA GLU A 383 15.97 -2.71 5.64
C GLU A 383 14.77 -1.92 5.07
N THR A 384 14.89 -1.37 3.86
CA THR A 384 13.82 -0.59 3.21
C THR A 384 12.69 -1.46 2.63
N THR A 385 12.95 -2.72 2.25
CA THR A 385 12.00 -3.59 1.51
C THR A 385 11.60 -4.87 2.25
N GLN A 386 11.33 -4.80 3.56
CA GLN A 386 11.05 -5.96 4.44
C GLN A 386 10.12 -7.06 3.86
N ALA A 387 9.11 -6.71 3.05
CA ALA A 387 8.18 -7.69 2.46
C ALA A 387 8.84 -8.63 1.41
N ASP A 388 9.86 -8.15 0.70
CA ASP A 388 10.52 -8.86 -0.41
C ASP A 388 12.04 -9.00 -0.22
N SER A 389 12.58 -8.56 0.92
CA SER A 389 14.01 -8.47 1.17
C SER A 389 14.74 -9.83 1.15
N SER A 390 14.01 -10.93 1.39
CA SER A 390 14.56 -12.29 1.30
C SER A 390 15.06 -12.65 -0.11
N TYR A 391 14.52 -12.04 -1.16
CA TYR A 391 14.99 -12.26 -2.53
C TYR A 391 16.39 -11.67 -2.78
N LEU A 392 16.82 -10.67 -2.00
CA LEU A 392 18.19 -10.13 -2.10
C LEU A 392 19.24 -11.20 -1.79
N ALA A 393 18.92 -12.10 -0.86
CA ALA A 393 19.79 -13.22 -0.51
C ALA A 393 19.95 -14.24 -1.67
N LEU A 394 19.07 -14.21 -2.66
CA LEU A 394 19.13 -15.09 -3.83
C LEU A 394 19.95 -14.50 -4.99
N VAL A 395 20.36 -13.22 -4.90
CA VAL A 395 21.10 -12.53 -5.98
C VAL A 395 22.48 -13.17 -6.19
N SER A 396 23.22 -13.39 -5.11
CA SER A 396 24.54 -14.03 -5.15
C SER A 396 24.91 -14.62 -3.79
N ARG A 397 25.93 -15.47 -3.73
CA ARG A 397 26.46 -15.99 -2.44
C ARG A 397 27.06 -14.89 -1.57
N GLU A 398 27.68 -13.90 -2.20
CA GLU A 398 28.28 -12.74 -1.53
C GLU A 398 27.17 -11.91 -0.87
N THR A 399 26.14 -11.53 -1.64
CA THR A 399 24.95 -10.83 -1.14
C THR A 399 24.25 -11.62 -0.04
N HIS A 400 24.07 -12.93 -0.21
CA HIS A 400 23.51 -13.80 0.83
C HIS A 400 24.30 -13.65 2.14
N SER A 401 25.63 -13.69 2.10
CA SER A 401 26.46 -13.55 3.30
C SER A 401 26.34 -12.18 3.97
N TRP A 402 26.10 -11.12 3.20
CA TRP A 402 25.87 -9.77 3.74
C TRP A 402 24.52 -9.63 4.44
N VAL A 403 23.44 -10.08 3.79
CA VAL A 403 22.07 -9.88 4.32
C VAL A 403 21.63 -10.99 5.28
N GLU A 404 22.34 -12.11 5.36
CA GLU A 404 21.97 -13.24 6.22
C GLU A 404 21.81 -12.83 7.69
N GLN A 405 22.71 -11.98 8.19
CA GLN A 405 22.60 -11.48 9.56
C GLN A 405 21.33 -10.67 9.77
N LEU A 406 20.93 -9.87 8.77
CA LEU A 406 19.72 -9.05 8.82
C LEU A 406 18.45 -9.90 8.74
N ILE A 407 18.46 -10.99 7.96
CA ILE A 407 17.34 -11.95 7.86
C ILE A 407 17.00 -12.53 9.24
N TYR A 408 18.01 -12.95 10.00
CA TYR A 408 17.77 -13.55 11.31
C TYR A 408 17.66 -12.52 12.44
N ARG A 409 17.97 -11.24 12.19
CA ARG A 409 17.95 -10.19 13.22
C ARG A 409 16.56 -9.91 13.76
N ARG A 410 15.56 -9.90 12.88
CA ARG A 410 14.16 -9.62 13.20
C ARG A 410 13.29 -10.73 12.66
N ILE A 411 12.78 -11.57 13.56
CA ILE A 411 11.90 -12.67 13.21
C ILE A 411 10.47 -12.25 13.55
N ALA A 412 9.60 -12.19 12.55
CA ALA A 412 8.17 -11.99 12.71
C ALA A 412 7.42 -13.23 12.20
N LEU A 413 6.69 -13.89 13.09
CA LEU A 413 5.98 -15.13 12.83
C LEU A 413 4.48 -14.85 12.94
N CYS A 414 3.91 -14.41 11.82
CA CYS A 414 2.52 -13.96 11.72
C CYS A 414 1.64 -14.88 10.85
N CYS A 415 2.13 -16.07 10.50
CA CYS A 415 1.37 -16.98 9.63
C CYS A 415 0.35 -17.78 10.44
N ASP A 416 -0.78 -18.13 9.82
CA ASP A 416 -1.62 -19.23 10.30
C ASP A 416 -0.71 -20.44 10.57
N SER A 417 -0.77 -20.96 11.80
CA SER A 417 0.06 -22.07 12.27
C SER A 417 -0.06 -23.33 11.42
N ALA A 418 -1.12 -23.44 10.63
CA ALA A 418 -1.31 -24.47 9.61
C ALA A 418 -0.38 -24.34 8.38
N SER A 419 0.38 -23.25 8.23
CA SER A 419 1.19 -23.04 7.04
C SER A 419 2.44 -23.95 7.02
N ARG A 420 2.58 -24.75 5.95
CA ARG A 420 3.78 -25.60 5.74
C ARG A 420 5.09 -24.81 5.77
N ARG A 421 5.06 -23.52 5.42
CA ARG A 421 6.24 -22.63 5.43
C ARG A 421 6.73 -22.36 6.85
N PHE A 422 5.81 -22.13 7.78
CA PHE A 422 6.14 -21.91 9.18
C PHE A 422 6.83 -23.15 9.78
N ASN A 423 6.22 -24.33 9.66
CA ASN A 423 6.82 -25.57 10.17
C ASN A 423 8.18 -25.86 9.53
N SER A 424 8.31 -25.65 8.22
CA SER A 424 9.60 -25.79 7.53
C SER A 424 10.65 -24.82 8.04
N PHE A 425 10.28 -23.59 8.40
CA PHE A 425 11.21 -22.60 8.97
C PHE A 425 11.66 -23.04 10.36
N VAL A 426 10.72 -23.36 11.25
CA VAL A 426 11.01 -23.81 12.62
C VAL A 426 11.88 -25.06 12.59
N ASP A 427 11.57 -26.04 11.73
CA ASP A 427 12.39 -27.24 11.56
C ASP A 427 13.79 -26.92 11.05
N THR A 428 13.90 -26.01 10.08
CA THR A 428 15.20 -25.60 9.53
C THR A 428 16.05 -24.89 10.58
N VAL A 429 15.44 -24.10 11.46
CA VAL A 429 16.15 -23.35 12.50
C VAL A 429 16.50 -24.25 13.69
N CYS A 430 15.59 -25.13 14.11
CA CYS A 430 15.79 -26.01 15.26
C CYS A 430 16.68 -27.23 14.94
N HIS A 431 16.58 -27.77 13.73
CA HIS A 431 17.26 -28.99 13.29
C HIS A 431 18.25 -28.74 12.14
N GLY A 432 18.52 -27.47 11.82
CA GLY A 432 19.44 -27.07 10.76
C GLY A 432 20.90 -27.40 11.04
N ARG A 433 21.73 -27.14 10.04
CA ARG A 433 23.19 -27.33 10.14
C ARG A 433 23.90 -26.26 10.97
N LYS A 434 23.21 -25.15 11.28
CA LYS A 434 23.81 -24.03 12.02
C LYS A 434 23.76 -24.32 13.51
N GLU A 435 24.82 -23.93 14.22
CA GLU A 435 24.87 -24.06 15.67
C GLU A 435 23.84 -23.15 16.34
N LYS A 436 23.34 -23.54 17.51
CA LYS A 436 22.37 -22.73 18.27
C LYS A 436 22.90 -21.34 18.62
N SER A 437 24.19 -21.24 18.91
CA SER A 437 24.92 -19.99 19.19
C SER A 437 24.82 -18.98 18.03
N PHE A 438 24.74 -19.46 16.79
CA PHE A 438 24.55 -18.60 15.62
C PHE A 438 23.22 -17.83 15.71
N TYR A 439 22.12 -18.55 15.95
CA TYR A 439 20.80 -17.94 16.07
C TYR A 439 20.68 -17.08 17.33
N ALA A 440 21.17 -17.59 18.46
CA ALA A 440 21.15 -16.87 19.73
C ALA A 440 21.83 -15.51 19.64
N ASN A 441 22.91 -15.36 18.86
CA ASN A 441 23.61 -14.08 18.72
C ASN A 441 22.97 -13.13 17.71
N LEU A 442 22.22 -13.65 16.73
CA LEU A 442 21.65 -12.83 15.66
C LEU A 442 20.24 -12.36 15.98
N ILE A 443 19.39 -13.21 16.57
CA ILE A 443 17.98 -12.89 16.82
C ILE A 443 17.90 -11.82 17.93
N GLN A 444 17.58 -10.60 17.53
CA GLN A 444 17.46 -9.45 18.44
C GLN A 444 15.99 -9.02 18.65
N SER A 445 15.13 -9.27 17.67
CA SER A 445 13.71 -8.96 17.74
C SER A 445 12.87 -10.17 17.36
N LEU A 446 11.86 -10.47 18.16
CA LEU A 446 10.92 -11.57 17.96
C LEU A 446 9.49 -11.05 18.06
N SER A 447 8.71 -11.23 16.99
CA SER A 447 7.28 -10.95 16.95
C SER A 447 6.54 -12.26 16.67
N ILE A 448 5.56 -12.60 17.50
CA ILE A 448 4.82 -13.87 17.41
C ILE A 448 3.33 -13.57 17.50
N ASN A 449 2.53 -14.16 16.61
CA ASN A 449 1.07 -14.22 16.76
C ASN A 449 0.67 -15.40 17.66
N ALA A 450 -0.41 -15.26 18.43
CA ALA A 450 -0.92 -16.26 19.36
C ALA A 450 -0.94 -17.68 18.78
N ASP A 451 -1.54 -17.87 17.60
CA ASP A 451 -1.70 -19.18 16.95
C ASP A 451 -0.38 -19.94 16.73
N VAL A 452 0.71 -19.20 16.62
CA VAL A 452 2.04 -19.71 16.27
C VAL A 452 2.79 -20.24 17.50
N LEU A 453 2.51 -19.67 18.67
CA LEU A 453 3.31 -19.93 19.86
C LEU A 453 3.25 -21.38 20.32
N ASP A 454 2.08 -22.02 20.20
CA ASP A 454 1.86 -23.44 20.50
C ASP A 454 2.79 -24.35 19.69
N HIS A 455 3.14 -23.91 18.49
CA HIS A 455 3.91 -24.68 17.53
C HIS A 455 5.42 -24.41 17.66
N LEU A 456 5.84 -23.31 18.31
CA LEU A 456 7.25 -22.95 18.40
C LEU A 456 8.05 -23.89 19.31
N GLY A 457 7.38 -24.58 20.24
CA GLY A 457 8.02 -25.52 21.16
C GLY A 457 9.14 -24.90 22.00
N LYS A 458 9.64 -25.64 23.01
CA LYS A 458 10.79 -25.17 23.82
C LYS A 458 12.08 -25.07 23.00
N GLY A 459 12.16 -25.78 21.88
CA GLY A 459 13.32 -25.83 21.00
C GLY A 459 13.64 -24.48 20.37
N PHE A 460 12.66 -23.83 19.74
CA PHE A 460 12.88 -22.55 19.07
C PHE A 460 13.18 -21.43 20.05
N LEU A 461 12.42 -21.32 21.14
CA LEU A 461 12.61 -20.25 22.13
C LEU A 461 14.00 -20.29 22.77
N SER A 462 14.59 -21.49 22.93
CA SER A 462 16.00 -21.62 23.39
C SER A 462 17.05 -21.00 22.46
N LEU A 463 16.67 -20.65 21.22
CA LEU A 463 17.53 -19.96 20.27
C LEU A 463 17.44 -18.44 20.37
N CYS A 464 16.56 -17.92 21.24
CA CYS A 464 16.22 -16.50 21.36
C CYS A 464 16.81 -15.82 22.60
N GLU A 465 17.87 -16.39 23.19
CA GLU A 465 18.47 -15.93 24.47
C GLU A 465 18.93 -14.45 24.47
N ASN A 466 19.28 -13.87 23.32
CA ASN A 466 19.66 -12.46 23.20
C ASN A 466 18.57 -11.56 22.59
N VAL A 467 17.30 -11.99 22.58
CA VAL A 467 16.20 -11.13 22.16
C VAL A 467 16.14 -9.91 23.08
N LEU A 468 16.22 -8.73 22.46
CA LEU A 468 16.08 -7.42 23.10
C LEU A 468 14.67 -6.86 22.97
N SER A 469 13.94 -7.27 21.92
CA SER A 469 12.60 -6.78 21.60
C SER A 469 11.66 -7.95 21.38
N PHE A 470 10.60 -8.03 22.18
CA PHE A 470 9.55 -9.04 22.06
C PHE A 470 8.20 -8.38 21.78
N SER A 471 7.47 -8.87 20.78
CA SER A 471 6.13 -8.44 20.43
C SER A 471 5.18 -9.63 20.32
N GLY A 472 3.98 -9.49 20.88
CA GLY A 472 2.92 -10.49 20.77
C GLY A 472 1.60 -9.84 20.41
N SER A 473 0.93 -10.38 19.39
CA SER A 473 -0.45 -10.02 19.04
C SER A 473 -1.38 -11.17 19.42
N TRP A 474 -2.45 -10.85 20.15
CA TRP A 474 -3.29 -11.84 20.81
C TRP A 474 -4.76 -11.51 20.56
N THR A 475 -5.26 -11.88 19.39
CA THR A 475 -6.67 -11.66 19.06
C THR A 475 -7.53 -12.65 19.87
N ASN A 476 -8.59 -12.16 20.53
CA ASN A 476 -9.62 -12.94 21.25
C ASN A 476 -9.34 -13.34 22.73
N LEU A 477 -8.49 -12.61 23.46
CA LEU A 477 -8.28 -12.84 24.90
C LEU A 477 -9.39 -12.25 25.77
N GLY A 478 -10.50 -12.97 25.86
CA GLY A 478 -11.50 -12.77 26.91
C GLY A 478 -11.88 -14.03 27.68
N SER A 479 -11.38 -15.21 27.29
CA SER A 479 -11.92 -16.47 27.83
C SER A 479 -10.96 -17.66 27.96
N ASP A 480 -9.71 -17.58 27.50
CA ASP A 480 -8.81 -18.75 27.51
C ASP A 480 -7.68 -18.63 28.56
N PRO A 481 -7.80 -19.30 29.73
CA PRO A 481 -6.82 -19.24 30.82
C PRO A 481 -5.47 -19.87 30.49
N TRP A 482 -5.36 -20.61 29.37
CA TRP A 482 -4.12 -21.28 29.00
C TRP A 482 -3.01 -20.31 28.57
N TRP A 483 -3.36 -19.10 28.11
CA TRP A 483 -2.37 -18.12 27.65
C TRP A 483 -1.63 -17.40 28.77
N ASP A 484 -2.27 -17.25 29.94
CA ASP A 484 -1.59 -16.79 31.14
C ASP A 484 -0.40 -17.71 31.44
N ASP A 485 -0.58 -19.03 31.28
CA ASP A 485 0.50 -20.00 31.48
C ASP A 485 1.61 -19.87 30.44
N VAL A 486 1.32 -19.52 29.20
CA VAL A 486 2.33 -19.40 28.13
C VAL A 486 3.13 -18.11 28.24
N LEU A 487 2.46 -16.97 28.44
CA LEU A 487 3.16 -15.71 28.67
C LEU A 487 3.93 -15.75 30.00
N GLN A 488 3.33 -16.34 31.04
CA GLN A 488 4.06 -16.65 32.25
C GLN A 488 5.19 -17.64 31.97
N SER A 489 5.08 -18.59 31.04
CA SER A 489 6.20 -19.48 30.70
C SER A 489 7.32 -18.70 30.00
N ILE A 490 7.03 -17.82 29.05
CA ILE A 490 8.05 -16.98 28.40
C ILE A 490 8.78 -16.13 29.44
N LEU A 491 8.03 -15.55 30.38
CA LEU A 491 8.60 -14.68 31.40
C LEU A 491 9.30 -15.48 32.50
N LYS A 492 8.65 -16.51 33.07
CA LYS A 492 9.15 -17.40 34.15
C LYS A 492 10.30 -18.28 33.74
N CYS A 493 10.33 -18.77 32.50
CA CYS A 493 11.38 -19.69 32.08
C CYS A 493 12.73 -18.99 31.82
N GLU A 494 12.85 -17.68 32.12
CA GLU A 494 14.07 -16.90 31.90
C GLU A 494 14.62 -17.02 30.47
N ILE A 495 13.76 -17.39 29.50
CA ILE A 495 14.20 -17.74 28.13
C ILE A 495 14.70 -16.50 27.39
N LEU A 496 14.14 -15.35 27.72
CA LEU A 496 14.46 -14.07 27.12
C LEU A 496 15.01 -13.12 28.21
N PRO A 497 16.16 -13.43 28.83
CA PRO A 497 16.65 -12.72 30.02
C PRO A 497 17.09 -11.28 29.75
N ARG A 498 17.14 -10.87 28.46
CA ARG A 498 17.66 -9.58 28.01
C ARG A 498 16.60 -8.68 27.37
N ILE A 499 15.31 -9.00 27.52
CA ILE A 499 14.26 -8.14 26.95
C ILE A 499 14.39 -6.73 27.52
N GLN A 500 14.45 -5.78 26.60
CA GLN A 500 14.45 -4.34 26.88
C GLN A 500 13.19 -3.67 26.33
N LYS A 501 12.58 -4.23 25.28
CA LYS A 501 11.36 -3.74 24.66
C LYS A 501 10.30 -4.84 24.67
N LEU A 502 9.14 -4.54 25.23
CA LEU A 502 8.01 -5.47 25.32
C LEU A 502 6.78 -4.82 24.71
N SER A 503 6.17 -5.48 23.72
CA SER A 503 4.90 -5.08 23.11
C SER A 503 3.86 -6.18 23.30
N LEU A 504 2.74 -5.83 23.92
CA LEU A 504 1.67 -6.76 24.30
C LEU A 504 0.32 -6.16 23.91
N ARG A 505 -0.43 -6.82 23.05
CA ARG A 505 -1.78 -6.38 22.65
C ARG A 505 -2.85 -7.17 23.39
N ASP A 506 -3.94 -6.53 23.79
CA ASP A 506 -5.12 -7.20 24.35
C ASP A 506 -4.84 -8.13 25.56
N ILE A 507 -4.01 -7.71 26.53
CA ILE A 507 -3.63 -8.53 27.70
C ILE A 507 -4.25 -7.99 29.00
N VAL A 508 -4.81 -8.89 29.80
CA VAL A 508 -5.37 -8.60 31.14
C VAL A 508 -4.48 -9.22 32.22
N LEU A 509 -3.34 -8.59 32.57
CA LEU A 509 -2.45 -9.16 33.60
C LEU A 509 -1.76 -8.10 34.49
N PRO A 510 -2.21 -7.93 35.75
CA PRO A 510 -1.58 -6.99 36.69
C PRO A 510 -0.22 -7.46 37.24
N ASP A 511 -0.02 -8.76 37.42
CA ASP A 511 1.16 -9.27 38.18
C ASP A 511 2.41 -9.51 37.32
N ILE A 512 2.29 -9.38 36.00
CA ILE A 512 3.33 -9.73 35.04
C ILE A 512 4.61 -8.89 35.20
N PHE A 513 4.45 -7.62 35.57
CA PHE A 513 5.54 -6.66 35.67
C PHE A 513 6.42 -6.86 36.92
N THR A 514 5.98 -7.70 37.86
CA THR A 514 6.79 -8.08 39.02
C THR A 514 7.88 -9.10 38.67
N HIS A 515 7.80 -9.71 37.48
CA HIS A 515 8.73 -10.74 37.05
C HIS A 515 10.16 -10.18 36.89
N PRO A 516 11.22 -10.89 37.32
CA PRO A 516 12.61 -10.42 37.18
C PRO A 516 13.01 -9.96 35.77
N VAL A 517 12.49 -10.64 34.74
CA VAL A 517 12.74 -10.27 33.33
C VAL A 517 12.20 -8.89 32.97
N CYS A 518 11.17 -8.41 33.66
CA CYS A 518 10.59 -7.09 33.43
C CYS A 518 11.45 -5.97 34.03
N GLN A 519 12.39 -6.27 34.93
CA GLN A 519 13.27 -5.27 35.56
C GLN A 519 14.25 -4.63 34.57
N SER A 520 14.53 -5.28 33.44
CA SER A 520 15.36 -4.74 32.36
C SER A 520 14.59 -3.95 31.31
N LEU A 521 13.25 -3.90 31.39
CA LEU A 521 12.43 -3.20 30.42
C LEU A 521 12.72 -1.69 30.44
N THR A 522 12.99 -1.17 29.24
CA THR A 522 13.16 0.26 28.97
C THR A 522 12.02 0.79 28.12
N HIS A 523 11.39 -0.06 27.31
CA HIS A 523 10.25 0.27 26.46
C HIS A 523 9.11 -0.71 26.71
N LEU A 524 7.91 -0.18 26.87
CA LEU A 524 6.69 -0.96 27.01
C LEU A 524 5.62 -0.40 26.08
N ASP A 525 4.98 -1.27 25.30
CA ASP A 525 3.86 -0.94 24.44
C ASP A 525 2.70 -1.88 24.75
N ILE A 526 1.59 -1.34 25.22
CA ILE A 526 0.45 -2.13 25.68
C ILE A 526 -0.87 -1.56 25.16
N CYS A 527 -1.82 -2.44 24.86
CA CYS A 527 -3.22 -2.05 24.76
C CYS A 527 -3.86 -2.27 26.12
N LEU A 528 -4.37 -1.21 26.74
CA LEU A 528 -4.95 -1.30 28.08
C LEU A 528 -6.41 -1.71 28.04
N ASP A 529 -6.74 -2.71 28.85
CA ASP A 529 -8.08 -2.86 29.38
C ASP A 529 -8.30 -1.87 30.54
N SER A 530 -9.50 -1.32 30.61
CA SER A 530 -10.06 -0.51 31.69
C SER A 530 -9.82 -1.08 33.10
N SER A 531 -9.60 -2.39 33.23
CA SER A 531 -9.37 -3.09 34.50
C SER A 531 -7.90 -3.13 34.96
N THR A 532 -6.94 -2.66 34.16
CA THR A 532 -5.52 -2.77 34.50
C THR A 532 -5.16 -1.80 35.63
N PRO A 533 -4.69 -2.29 36.79
CA PRO A 533 -4.32 -1.41 37.88
C PRO A 533 -2.97 -0.72 37.59
N TRP A 534 -2.91 0.59 37.79
CA TRP A 534 -1.75 1.40 37.42
C TRP A 534 -0.50 1.16 38.26
N ASP A 535 -0.67 0.69 39.50
CA ASP A 535 0.43 0.50 40.45
C ASP A 535 1.44 -0.56 40.01
N CYS A 536 1.05 -1.49 39.14
CA CYS A 536 1.93 -2.51 38.57
C CYS A 536 3.15 -1.91 37.83
N PHE A 537 3.02 -0.72 37.23
CA PHE A 537 4.13 -0.08 36.50
C PHE A 537 5.26 0.41 37.42
N LYS A 538 5.01 0.56 38.73
CA LYS A 538 6.06 0.88 39.72
C LYS A 538 7.11 -0.21 39.81
N ALA A 539 6.76 -1.44 39.43
CA ALA A 539 7.68 -2.58 39.40
C ALA A 539 8.72 -2.52 38.26
N LEU A 540 8.67 -1.50 37.38
CA LEU A 540 9.54 -1.36 36.22
C LEU A 540 10.58 -0.24 36.40
N PRO A 541 11.61 -0.42 37.25
CA PRO A 541 12.51 0.66 37.66
C PRO A 541 13.38 1.26 36.54
N ARG A 542 13.44 0.60 35.38
CA ARG A 542 14.23 1.03 34.21
C ARG A 542 13.37 1.51 33.05
N LEU A 543 12.05 1.53 33.21
CA LEU A 543 11.15 1.94 32.14
C LEU A 543 11.39 3.41 31.80
N LYS A 544 11.72 3.67 30.53
CA LYS A 544 11.97 5.02 30.00
C LYS A 544 10.84 5.48 29.10
N HIS A 545 10.28 4.56 28.32
CA HIS A 545 9.25 4.86 27.34
C HIS A 545 8.07 3.91 27.52
N ILE A 546 6.87 4.45 27.64
CA ILE A 546 5.64 3.68 27.62
C ILE A 546 4.71 4.20 26.53
N ARG A 547 4.12 3.28 25.78
CA ARG A 547 3.01 3.52 24.86
C ARG A 547 1.80 2.75 25.36
N ILE A 548 0.68 3.45 25.40
CA ILE A 548 -0.61 2.88 25.78
C ILE A 548 -1.59 3.14 24.66
N ASP A 549 -2.10 2.06 24.07
CA ASP A 549 -3.24 2.06 23.17
C ASP A 549 -4.53 1.98 23.99
N ALA A 550 -5.26 3.10 24.04
CA ALA A 550 -6.51 3.23 24.81
C ALA A 550 -7.77 3.12 23.93
N LEU A 551 -7.64 2.69 22.67
CA LEU A 551 -8.72 2.68 21.68
C LEU A 551 -9.96 1.87 22.11
N LYS A 552 -9.76 0.82 22.91
CA LYS A 552 -10.85 -0.08 23.34
C LYS A 552 -11.36 0.20 24.76
N GLY A 553 -10.59 0.93 25.57
CA GLY A 553 -10.80 1.00 27.02
C GLY A 553 -11.39 2.31 27.54
N MET A 554 -11.40 3.38 26.73
CA MET A 554 -11.97 4.64 27.18
C MET A 554 -13.49 4.69 26.95
N PRO A 555 -14.29 5.00 27.99
CA PRO A 555 -15.71 5.27 27.81
C PRO A 555 -15.83 6.53 26.96
N ILE A 556 -16.15 6.38 25.68
CA ILE A 556 -16.51 7.50 24.81
C ILE A 556 -17.89 7.95 25.28
N ARG A 557 -17.92 8.95 26.17
CA ARG A 557 -19.14 9.66 26.50
C ARG A 557 -19.50 10.60 25.36
N ASP A 558 -20.81 10.76 25.14
CA ASP A 558 -21.31 11.71 24.14
C ASP A 558 -20.98 13.17 24.50
N ASP A 559 -20.73 13.46 25.79
CA ASP A 559 -20.32 14.79 26.25
C ASP A 559 -18.78 14.96 26.17
N PRO A 560 -18.28 15.87 25.31
CA PRO A 560 -16.85 16.14 25.15
C PRO A 560 -16.15 16.66 26.41
N ILE A 561 -16.86 17.43 27.24
CA ILE A 561 -16.28 17.98 28.47
C ILE A 561 -16.03 16.83 29.44
N GLU A 562 -16.97 15.91 29.55
CA GLU A 562 -16.80 14.71 30.36
C GLU A 562 -15.73 13.78 29.78
N ALA A 563 -15.71 13.56 28.46
CA ALA A 563 -14.66 12.79 27.81
C ALA A 563 -13.26 13.38 28.06
N SER A 564 -13.12 14.71 28.01
CA SER A 564 -11.87 15.39 28.33
C SER A 564 -11.45 15.22 29.79
N ARG A 565 -12.41 15.35 30.71
CA ARG A 565 -12.18 15.12 32.14
C ARG A 565 -11.73 13.68 32.37
N ASP A 566 -12.41 12.71 31.79
CA ASP A 566 -12.09 11.29 31.93
C ASP A 566 -10.68 10.98 31.39
N VAL A 567 -10.29 11.56 30.24
CA VAL A 567 -8.92 11.43 29.70
C VAL A 567 -7.89 12.08 30.60
N ARG A 568 -8.18 13.25 31.17
CA ARG A 568 -7.29 13.95 32.08
C ARG A 568 -7.08 13.17 33.38
N GLU A 569 -8.17 12.70 33.99
CA GLU A 569 -8.14 11.87 35.19
C GLU A 569 -7.38 10.56 34.93
N PHE A 570 -7.60 9.94 33.78
CA PHE A 570 -6.86 8.76 33.35
C PHE A 570 -5.36 9.02 33.26
N ILE A 571 -4.94 10.07 32.54
CA ILE A 571 -3.52 10.41 32.39
C ILE A 571 -2.91 10.76 33.75
N GLN A 572 -3.60 11.53 34.59
CA GLN A 572 -3.12 11.90 35.93
C GLN A 572 -2.93 10.66 36.81
N SER A 573 -3.90 9.74 36.82
CA SER A 573 -3.82 8.49 37.55
C SER A 573 -2.67 7.60 37.07
N ALA A 574 -2.49 7.48 35.76
CA ALA A 574 -1.38 6.72 35.16
C ALA A 574 -0.02 7.31 35.53
N VAL A 575 0.14 8.63 35.33
CA VAL A 575 1.37 9.39 35.57
C VAL A 575 1.86 9.27 37.01
N PHE A 576 0.94 9.27 37.98
CA PHE A 576 1.27 9.12 39.40
C PHE A 576 1.86 7.74 39.74
N ASN A 577 1.56 6.73 38.92
CA ASN A 577 2.02 5.36 39.15
C ASN A 577 3.21 4.95 38.29
N PHE A 578 3.65 5.79 37.36
CA PHE A 578 4.84 5.50 36.58
C PHE A 578 6.13 5.67 37.38
N PRO A 579 7.18 4.89 37.06
CA PRO A 579 8.46 4.98 37.73
C PRO A 579 9.14 6.34 37.45
N PRO A 580 10.01 6.83 38.37
CA PRO A 580 10.73 8.09 38.17
C PRO A 580 11.65 8.10 36.93
N SER A 581 12.05 6.92 36.45
CA SER A 581 12.86 6.76 35.24
C SER A 581 12.11 7.07 33.94
N LEU A 582 10.78 7.19 33.99
CA LEU A 582 9.99 7.39 32.78
C LEU A 582 10.29 8.77 32.16
N GLU A 583 10.74 8.75 30.91
CA GLU A 583 11.06 9.91 30.10
C GLU A 583 9.91 10.27 29.15
N THR A 584 9.16 9.28 28.66
CA THR A 584 8.10 9.48 27.66
C THR A 584 6.90 8.58 27.92
N PHE A 585 5.71 9.18 27.87
CA PHE A 585 4.42 8.50 27.90
C PHE A 585 3.64 8.87 26.63
N VAL A 586 3.55 7.93 25.69
CA VAL A 586 2.71 8.06 24.49
C VAL A 586 1.33 7.50 24.79
N PHE A 587 0.33 8.37 24.75
CA PHE A 587 -1.07 8.01 24.93
C PHE A 587 -1.77 8.02 23.58
N CYS A 588 -2.09 6.83 23.06
CA CYS A 588 -2.73 6.66 21.78
C CYS A 588 -4.26 6.74 21.92
N VAL A 589 -4.85 7.71 21.22
CA VAL A 589 -6.29 7.97 21.20
C VAL A 589 -6.90 7.65 19.84
N ASP A 590 -8.22 7.46 19.85
CA ASP A 590 -9.01 7.19 18.66
C ASP A 590 -9.05 8.42 17.72
N PRO A 591 -9.02 8.24 16.39
CA PRO A 591 -9.10 9.36 15.46
C PRO A 591 -10.39 10.16 15.58
N THR A 592 -11.51 9.51 15.84
CA THR A 592 -12.80 10.17 16.08
C THR A 592 -12.71 11.01 17.35
N PHE A 593 -12.08 10.50 18.41
CA PHE A 593 -11.83 11.27 19.62
C PHE A 593 -10.93 12.50 19.37
N ALA A 594 -9.80 12.32 18.68
CA ALA A 594 -8.87 13.41 18.40
C ALA A 594 -9.51 14.52 17.57
N LEU A 595 -10.33 14.15 16.59
CA LEU A 595 -11.06 15.06 15.73
C LEU A 595 -12.18 15.79 16.48
N PHE A 596 -12.91 15.07 17.33
CA PHE A 596 -13.93 15.64 18.20
C PHE A 596 -13.33 16.66 19.19
N ALA A 597 -12.21 16.29 19.81
CA ALA A 597 -11.42 17.16 20.69
C ALA A 597 -10.94 18.43 19.97
N ALA A 598 -10.41 18.29 18.75
CA ALA A 598 -9.95 19.41 17.92
C ALA A 598 -11.09 20.38 17.61
N THR A 599 -12.26 19.84 17.27
CA THR A 599 -13.45 20.63 16.89
C THR A 599 -13.99 21.40 18.09
N MET A 600 -14.09 20.74 19.24
CA MET A 600 -14.48 21.37 20.51
C MET A 600 -13.55 22.50 20.92
N ASP A 601 -12.24 22.28 20.89
CA ASP A 601 -11.27 23.33 21.21
C ASP A 601 -11.36 24.50 20.25
N CYS A 602 -11.58 24.22 18.97
CA CYS A 602 -11.81 25.24 17.95
C CYS A 602 -13.09 26.05 18.25
N GLU A 603 -14.20 25.39 18.60
CA GLU A 603 -15.45 26.07 18.96
C GLU A 603 -15.30 26.92 20.22
N LEU A 604 -14.70 26.39 21.28
CA LEU A 604 -14.49 27.12 22.52
C LEU A 604 -13.58 28.35 22.32
N LYS A 605 -12.52 28.18 21.54
CA LYS A 605 -11.57 29.25 21.24
C LYS A 605 -12.18 30.33 20.34
N ILE A 606 -12.87 29.95 19.25
CA ILE A 606 -13.44 30.90 18.29
C ILE A 606 -14.72 31.55 18.82
N LEU A 607 -15.64 30.77 19.40
CA LEU A 607 -16.97 31.27 19.77
C LEU A 607 -17.01 31.89 21.17
N ARG A 608 -16.17 31.41 22.10
CA ARG A 608 -16.28 31.78 23.52
C ARG A 608 -15.03 32.47 24.07
N GLY A 609 -13.93 32.51 23.31
CA GLY A 609 -12.63 32.95 23.83
C GLY A 609 -12.18 32.15 25.05
N GLY A 610 -12.69 30.93 25.20
CA GLY A 610 -12.46 30.07 26.36
C GLY A 610 -11.11 29.37 26.28
N PRO A 611 -10.60 28.85 27.42
CA PRO A 611 -9.40 28.03 27.43
C PRO A 611 -9.62 26.74 26.63
N THR A 612 -8.61 26.33 25.86
CA THR A 612 -8.59 25.04 25.16
C THR A 612 -8.51 23.91 26.18
N ILE A 613 -9.38 22.91 26.06
CA ILE A 613 -9.47 21.81 27.02
C ILE A 613 -8.49 20.69 26.65
N PHE A 614 -8.37 20.37 25.36
CA PHE A 614 -7.55 19.26 24.86
C PHE A 614 -6.16 19.68 24.40
N ALA A 615 -6.00 20.91 23.89
CA ALA A 615 -4.72 21.41 23.41
C ALA A 615 -3.73 21.56 24.58
N ASP A 616 -4.24 21.80 25.79
CA ASP A 616 -3.45 21.74 27.01
C ASP A 616 -2.82 20.35 27.23
N ILE A 617 -3.61 19.28 27.04
CA ILE A 617 -3.12 17.90 27.12
C ILE A 617 -2.10 17.63 26.00
N ALA A 618 -2.42 18.02 24.77
CA ALA A 618 -1.54 17.88 23.61
C ALA A 618 -0.23 18.69 23.75
N ARG A 619 -0.19 19.72 24.59
CA ARG A 619 1.01 20.52 24.89
C ARG A 619 1.75 20.05 26.15
N GLY A 620 1.29 18.97 26.79
CA GLY A 620 1.92 18.43 27.99
C GLY A 620 1.58 19.18 29.27
N GLY A 621 0.43 19.86 29.33
CA GLY A 621 -0.03 20.60 30.51
C GLY A 621 -0.43 19.72 31.70
N ILE A 622 -0.71 18.42 31.48
CA ILE A 622 -0.89 17.45 32.58
C ILE A 622 0.47 17.02 33.14
N ASP A 623 1.33 16.51 32.27
CA ASP A 623 2.71 16.13 32.57
C ASP A 623 3.53 16.27 31.29
N ARG A 624 4.72 16.86 31.42
CA ARG A 624 5.63 17.12 30.29
C ARG A 624 6.07 15.87 29.53
N ARG A 625 5.97 14.69 30.15
CA ARG A 625 6.30 13.39 29.55
C ARG A 625 5.18 12.87 28.66
N VAL A 626 3.96 13.40 28.78
CA VAL A 626 2.78 12.96 28.04
C VAL A 626 2.80 13.48 26.62
N VAL A 627 2.58 12.57 25.69
CA VAL A 627 2.50 12.81 24.26
C VAL A 627 1.23 12.15 23.76
N LEU A 628 0.30 12.95 23.26
CA LEU A 628 -0.88 12.42 22.59
C LEU A 628 -0.49 11.96 21.18
N SER A 629 -0.87 10.73 20.85
CA SER A 629 -0.76 10.18 19.51
C SER A 629 -2.12 9.72 19.03
N CYS A 630 -2.42 9.86 17.74
CA CYS A 630 -3.73 9.57 17.18
C CYS A 630 -3.58 8.80 15.88
N LYS A 631 -4.25 7.63 15.74
CA LYS A 631 -4.32 6.84 14.49
C LYS A 631 -4.52 7.78 13.30
N PRO A 632 -3.77 7.64 12.19
CA PRO A 632 -4.04 8.42 11.01
C PRO A 632 -5.28 7.78 10.42
N SER A 633 -6.46 8.22 10.85
CA SER A 633 -7.64 7.94 10.05
C SER A 633 -7.43 8.71 8.75
N PRO A 634 -7.80 8.14 7.60
CA PRO A 634 -8.10 8.99 6.47
C PRO A 634 -9.11 10.02 6.99
N LEU A 635 -8.72 11.28 7.16
CA LEU A 635 -9.61 12.43 7.34
C LEU A 635 -10.42 12.69 6.04
N VAL A 636 -10.50 11.66 5.19
CA VAL A 636 -11.16 11.63 3.90
C VAL A 636 -12.64 11.53 4.21
N ASN A 637 -13.38 12.58 3.86
CA ASN A 637 -14.84 12.74 3.96
C ASN A 637 -15.35 13.59 5.13
N TRP A 638 -14.60 14.58 5.61
CA TRP A 638 -15.21 15.71 6.33
C TRP A 638 -15.74 16.75 5.33
N SER A 639 -16.97 16.52 4.85
CA SER A 639 -17.71 17.39 3.92
C SER A 639 -18.96 18.01 4.56
N ASP A 640 -18.95 18.25 5.88
CA ASP A 640 -20.07 18.95 6.49
C ASP A 640 -20.00 20.45 6.09
N GLN A 641 -20.94 20.88 5.23
CA GLN A 641 -21.06 22.23 4.66
C GLN A 641 -21.24 23.36 5.71
N ARG A 642 -21.15 23.05 7.00
CA ARG A 642 -21.41 23.94 8.13
C ARG A 642 -20.14 24.46 8.82
N VAL A 643 -18.97 23.93 8.48
CA VAL A 643 -17.70 24.33 9.10
C VAL A 643 -16.98 25.37 8.23
N SER A 644 -16.64 26.52 8.79
CA SER A 644 -15.89 27.57 8.07
C SER A 644 -14.44 27.14 7.80
N GLN A 645 -13.83 27.63 6.72
CA GLN A 645 -12.41 27.33 6.40
C GLN A 645 -11.46 27.63 7.57
N ARG A 646 -11.74 28.69 8.34
CA ARG A 646 -10.96 29.03 9.54
C ARG A 646 -11.03 27.92 10.60
N GLN A 647 -12.20 27.33 10.83
CA GLN A 647 -12.36 26.22 11.76
C GLN A 647 -11.60 24.98 11.25
N VAL A 648 -11.66 24.71 9.94
CA VAL A 648 -10.89 23.63 9.31
C VAL A 648 -9.38 23.82 9.56
N ASP A 649 -8.85 25.02 9.30
CA ASP A 649 -7.42 25.32 9.52
C ASP A 649 -7.01 25.17 11.00
N GLU A 650 -7.85 25.62 11.93
CA GLU A 650 -7.60 25.47 13.38
C GLU A 650 -7.63 24.00 13.83
N ILE A 651 -8.54 23.19 13.28
CA ILE A 651 -8.58 21.73 13.50
C ILE A 651 -7.31 21.06 12.97
N TYR A 652 -6.89 21.38 11.74
CA TYR A 652 -5.64 20.86 11.19
C TYR A 652 -4.43 21.27 12.02
N ASN A 653 -4.37 22.52 12.48
CA ASN A 653 -3.29 22.99 13.35
C ASN A 653 -3.24 22.24 14.69
N PHE A 654 -4.39 21.86 15.25
CA PHE A 654 -4.44 21.00 16.43
C PHE A 654 -3.96 19.58 16.11
N LEU A 655 -4.47 18.97 15.03
CA LEU A 655 -4.07 17.62 14.63
C LEU A 655 -2.57 17.54 14.32
N ASN A 656 -1.98 18.59 13.75
CA ASN A 656 -0.54 18.71 13.53
C ASN A 656 0.28 18.84 14.83
N GLN A 657 -0.33 19.20 15.96
CA GLN A 657 0.31 19.19 17.28
C GLN A 657 0.28 17.79 17.91
N LEU A 658 -0.58 16.89 17.44
CA LEU A 658 -0.57 15.50 17.85
C LEU A 658 0.59 14.79 17.16
N VAL A 659 1.20 13.81 17.84
CA VAL A 659 2.15 12.94 17.17
C VAL A 659 1.34 12.03 16.24
N PRO A 660 1.51 12.14 14.90
CA PRO A 660 0.80 11.27 13.99
C PRO A 660 1.11 9.83 14.40
N TYR A 661 0.09 9.08 14.75
CA TYR A 661 0.21 7.64 14.77
C TYR A 661 0.43 7.28 13.30
N SER A 662 1.37 6.39 13.05
CA SER A 662 1.30 5.55 11.86
C SER A 662 1.66 4.18 12.37
N SER A 663 0.89 3.18 11.96
CA SER A 663 1.29 1.79 12.13
C SER A 663 2.67 1.52 11.52
N SER A 664 3.08 2.30 10.50
CA SER A 664 4.41 2.22 9.90
C SER A 664 5.50 2.98 10.69
N LEU A 665 5.12 3.82 11.67
CA LEU A 665 6.06 4.66 12.43
C LEU A 665 6.70 3.95 13.65
N LEU A 666 6.37 2.68 13.91
CA LEU A 666 6.85 1.94 15.07
C LEU A 666 7.53 0.63 14.66
N PRO A 667 8.68 0.26 15.27
CA PRO A 667 9.48 -0.89 14.83
C PRO A 667 8.81 -2.27 14.96
N TRP A 668 7.61 -2.37 15.54
CA TRP A 668 7.02 -3.64 15.98
C TRP A 668 5.51 -3.82 15.65
N ASP A 669 4.90 -2.89 14.90
CA ASP A 669 3.49 -2.98 14.45
C ASP A 669 3.39 -3.75 13.13
N SER A 670 3.49 -5.08 13.16
CA SER A 670 3.39 -5.95 11.97
C SER A 670 1.95 -6.19 11.46
N ASP A 671 0.93 -5.63 12.11
CA ASP A 671 -0.47 -6.04 11.88
C ASP A 671 -1.23 -5.19 10.84
N ASN A 672 -0.62 -4.17 10.24
CA ASN A 672 -1.21 -3.50 9.07
C ASN A 672 -0.74 -4.16 7.77
N PHE A 673 -1.38 -5.29 7.44
CA PHE A 673 -1.45 -5.79 6.07
C PHE A 673 -2.39 -4.93 5.23
N SER A 674 -1.93 -3.74 4.89
CA SER A 674 -2.21 -3.12 3.60
C SER A 674 -0.89 -2.70 3.01
N VAL A 675 -0.59 -3.21 1.81
CA VAL A 675 0.62 -2.94 1.03
C VAL A 675 0.98 -1.44 1.07
N SER A 676 2.26 -1.17 1.34
CA SER A 676 2.97 0.13 1.38
C SER A 676 2.97 0.91 2.72
N GLY A 677 4.16 1.04 3.30
CA GLY A 677 4.44 1.94 4.43
C GLY A 677 5.73 1.58 5.17
N ARG A 678 6.82 2.29 4.86
CA ARG A 678 8.23 2.06 5.23
C ARG A 678 8.67 2.75 6.53
N GLU A 679 9.68 2.13 7.16
CA GLU A 679 10.87 2.67 7.88
C GLU A 679 10.74 3.78 8.95
N VAL A 680 10.65 3.45 10.25
CA VAL A 680 10.69 4.49 11.30
C VAL A 680 11.12 3.97 12.68
N GLU A 681 12.34 3.44 12.82
CA GLU A 681 12.89 3.23 14.18
C GLU A 681 13.57 4.49 14.73
N PHE A 682 14.05 5.38 13.86
CA PHE A 682 14.85 6.54 14.25
C PHE A 682 14.07 7.87 14.29
N ASP A 683 13.09 8.08 13.39
CA ASP A 683 12.41 9.38 13.31
C ASP A 683 11.37 9.62 14.40
N TRP A 684 10.74 8.58 14.99
CA TRP A 684 9.67 8.79 15.96
C TRP A 684 10.20 9.25 17.32
N LEU A 685 11.28 8.65 17.83
CA LEU A 685 11.91 9.06 19.10
C LEU A 685 12.45 10.48 18.96
N ASP A 686 13.03 10.81 17.80
CA ASP A 686 13.54 12.14 17.55
C ASP A 686 12.41 13.15 17.32
N ALA A 687 11.30 12.78 16.68
CA ALA A 687 10.10 13.62 16.58
C ALA A 687 9.50 13.90 17.97
N VAL A 688 9.35 12.86 18.80
CA VAL A 688 8.87 13.01 20.18
C VAL A 688 9.82 13.85 21.01
N LYS A 689 11.13 13.60 20.93
CA LYS A 689 12.15 14.41 21.60
C LYS A 689 12.13 15.85 21.11
N ASN A 690 11.97 16.10 19.80
CA ASN A 690 11.88 17.43 19.22
C ASN A 690 10.65 18.17 19.73
N ILE A 691 9.49 17.50 19.81
CA ILE A 691 8.27 18.07 20.40
C ILE A 691 8.50 18.39 21.88
N ILE A 692 9.11 17.48 22.64
CA ILE A 692 9.44 17.70 24.05
C ILE A 692 10.43 18.86 24.21
N CYS A 693 11.44 18.98 23.34
CA CYS A 693 12.41 20.07 23.35
C CYS A 693 11.77 21.41 22.98
N GLN A 694 10.96 21.47 21.92
CA GLN A 694 10.19 22.66 21.55
C GLN A 694 9.28 23.14 22.68
N ARG A 695 8.65 22.20 23.43
CA ARG A 695 7.86 22.54 24.62
C ARG A 695 8.71 23.11 25.76
N LYS A 696 9.90 22.57 26.00
CA LYS A 696 10.84 23.13 27.01
C LYS A 696 11.21 24.56 26.66
N ASP A 697 11.54 24.82 25.40
CA ASP A 697 11.92 26.17 24.94
C ASP A 697 10.74 27.16 25.05
N ALA A 698 9.52 26.73 24.69
CA ALA A 698 8.31 27.54 24.85
C ALA A 698 8.00 27.86 26.34
N SER A 699 8.18 26.90 27.24
CA SER A 699 7.99 27.11 28.69
C SER A 699 9.03 28.05 29.30
N HIS A 700 10.25 28.09 28.76
CA HIS A 700 11.29 29.03 29.19
C HIS A 700 11.03 30.46 28.69
N HIS A 701 10.45 30.64 27.50
CA HIS A 701 10.06 31.96 27.00
C HIS A 701 8.83 32.55 27.71
N ALA A 702 7.82 31.73 28.02
CA ALA A 702 6.64 32.20 28.77
C ALA A 702 6.97 32.71 30.18
N ASN A 703 8.02 32.20 30.81
CA ASN A 703 8.48 32.66 32.14
C ASN A 703 9.35 33.93 32.09
N HIS A 704 9.82 34.36 30.91
CA HIS A 704 10.62 35.58 30.76
C HIS A 704 9.83 36.80 30.25
N GLU A 705 8.64 36.58 29.68
CA GLU A 705 7.72 37.68 29.31
C GLU A 705 6.82 38.14 30.47
N GLY A 706 7.01 37.58 31.66
CA GLY A 706 6.27 37.91 32.89
C GLY A 706 7.05 38.72 33.94
N ASP A 707 8.24 39.24 33.61
CA ASP A 707 9.02 40.17 34.45
C ASP A 707 9.02 41.60 33.89
#